data_AF-A0A7J6HXS8-F1
#
_entry.id   AF-A0A7J6HXS8-F1
#
_cell.length_a   1.000
_cell.length_b   1.000
_cell.length_c   1.000
_cell.angle_alpha   90.00
_cell.angle_beta   90.00
_cell.angle_gamma   90.00
#
_symmetry.space_group_name_H-M   'P 1'
#
loop_
_entity.id
_entity.type
_entity.pdbx_description
1 polymer ?
#
loop_
_entity_poly.entity_id
_entity_poly.type
_entity_poly.pdbx_seq_one_letter_code
_entity_poly.pdbx_strand_id
1 'polypeptide(L)'
;MALKSFIDVLPNSHFPIQNLPFGVFKPEPSSAPRPGVAIGDYVLDLSEIASAGLFDGPILKNSDCFQQPNLNKLLALGRPAWKESRITLQKLLSSTEPKLRDNANLRQKALVPMNKVELLLPIAVGDYTDFFSSMHHAKNCGTMFRGPENAIPPNWFHLPIAYHGRASSVVISGTDIIRPRGQGYPSGTSPPYFGPTLKLDYELEMAAVVGSGNELGKPVNVNEAADHIFGLVLMNDWSARDIQAWEYVPLGPFLGKSFGTTISPWIVSLEALEPFACAAPKQDPLPLPYLAEKVSRNYDIQLEVEIKPAGVEDSTVVTKSNFKHLYWTLTQQIAHHTINGCNLRPGDILGTGTISGPEPDSLGCLLELSWNGQKTISLKGATRKFLEDGDEVIITGFCKFIMHYALRIEMEMNTPLGLAPARGRLFLHCLDDVIKGSFYSTTVTYTFHNDQTTPTSQSNSTTNAVPVHSTEAPIPITVHLPQQTQPNSAPAATKIQSAYRAHRIRTLHRTISSVDSAADELQRVIQRQDTVDAIRSDEREKLRMNEALMALLLRLDSVPGWDPAVREARRKVSRRIVGMQEILDAITESKVEDGQSYFWGYDGFTRNWDEVLAEMEEDVCKSTGGDELERFCAEHLGFHEEEVKEEMEADWRDRILFPFLGIISFTTLLYLNFSDQLSFPVLWQPKMAFVGTNSTHFVVAEDDHGGNYSEIYVNGWNSYWLMEKSIWVSSRSKVSKMLRMGAQMGLTVCRTWAFSDGYGSSALQTSPGVFNERVFRALDYVIVEARKNKLRLILSLVNNLNAFGGKTQYVRWAEEAGVNVSQTDDSFFSHPTVKDYYKAYIKAILTRKNSLTGVKYSEDPAIFAWELINEPRCLSNSSAPVLQAWITEMAAYVKSLDEKHLLTVGIEGFYGPKTTERSKVNPGEWAASLGSDFIQNSAIDNIDFASVHAYPDSWIQKGDSEAKMNFLSRWVDSHISDGEHLLKKPVLITEFGSSLRMNKTPEDTNLLLKTVYDRVYESAKKREAGAGALIWQLLVEGVDEYADQFSLDHNNKKVRDTKVTLEIHIRNGEVTHLRHAATLAFRHAFLTIREFWIAISATVTALNAVGPGAAPPQALGHAAEHRNTRGATTPHLLKNAVFASATII
;
A
#
# COMPACT_ATOMS: atom_id res chain seq x y z
N MET A 1 13.59 -53.81 13.17
CA MET A 1 12.90 -53.36 14.40
C MET A 1 12.35 -51.96 14.16
N ALA A 2 11.33 -51.51 14.89
CA ALA A 2 10.94 -50.10 14.87
C ALA A 2 12.06 -49.22 15.43
N LEU A 3 12.24 -48.01 14.87
CA LEU A 3 13.18 -47.02 15.38
C LEU A 3 12.77 -46.60 16.81
N LYS A 4 13.74 -46.51 17.73
CA LYS A 4 13.55 -46.06 19.11
C LYS A 4 14.58 -45.00 19.44
N SER A 5 14.21 -44.02 20.26
CA SER A 5 15.15 -43.01 20.77
C SER A 5 15.87 -43.48 22.03
N PHE A 6 16.96 -42.80 22.41
CA PHE A 6 17.47 -42.83 23.78
C PHE A 6 16.72 -41.88 24.72
N ILE A 7 15.90 -40.98 24.16
CA ILE A 7 14.92 -40.19 24.93
C ILE A 7 13.70 -41.08 25.18
N ASP A 8 13.27 -41.15 26.43
CA ASP A 8 12.01 -41.80 26.78
C ASP A 8 10.84 -40.99 26.22
N VAL A 9 10.02 -41.61 25.39
CA VAL A 9 8.84 -41.00 24.77
C VAL A 9 7.61 -41.82 25.14
N LEU A 10 6.63 -41.18 25.77
CA LEU A 10 5.36 -41.82 26.14
C LEU A 10 4.62 -42.31 24.87
N PRO A 11 3.92 -43.48 24.91
CA PRO A 11 3.26 -44.02 23.72
C PRO A 11 2.22 -43.10 23.06
N ASN A 12 1.60 -42.22 23.86
CA ASN A 12 0.64 -41.20 23.44
C ASN A 12 1.26 -39.81 23.17
N SER A 13 2.58 -39.66 23.32
CA SER A 13 3.26 -38.39 22.99
C SER A 13 3.16 -38.12 21.49
N HIS A 14 2.91 -36.86 21.15
CA HIS A 14 2.81 -36.37 19.77
C HIS A 14 4.15 -36.41 19.02
N PHE A 15 5.27 -36.55 19.72
CA PHE A 15 6.62 -36.34 19.19
C PHE A 15 7.54 -37.59 19.28
N PRO A 16 7.16 -38.75 18.72
CA PRO A 16 8.06 -39.90 18.61
C PRO A 16 9.20 -39.62 17.61
N ILE A 17 10.26 -40.44 17.64
CA ILE A 17 11.42 -40.36 16.73
C ILE A 17 11.06 -40.57 15.24
N GLN A 18 9.85 -41.06 14.97
CA GLN A 18 9.26 -41.15 13.64
C GLN A 18 8.63 -39.82 13.17
N ASN A 19 8.20 -38.94 14.09
CA ASN A 19 7.65 -37.62 13.75
C ASN A 19 8.78 -36.63 13.42
N LEU A 20 9.51 -36.16 14.45
CA LEU A 20 10.57 -35.14 14.34
C LEU A 20 10.14 -33.90 13.51
N PRO A 21 9.10 -33.16 13.95
CA PRO A 21 8.63 -31.97 13.26
C PRO A 21 9.56 -30.78 13.57
N PHE A 22 9.63 -29.83 12.64
CA PHE A 22 10.49 -28.65 12.75
C PHE A 22 9.70 -27.44 13.25
N GLY A 23 10.30 -26.64 14.13
CA GLY A 23 9.69 -25.43 14.67
C GLY A 23 10.74 -24.36 14.99
N VAL A 24 10.30 -23.23 15.53
CA VAL A 24 11.19 -22.15 16.00
C VAL A 24 10.91 -21.89 17.48
N PHE A 25 11.96 -21.67 18.26
CA PHE A 25 11.86 -21.46 19.69
C PHE A 25 12.95 -20.54 20.24
N LYS A 26 12.76 -20.05 21.46
CA LYS A 26 13.82 -19.54 22.33
C LYS A 26 13.93 -20.44 23.58
N PRO A 27 15.13 -20.88 23.99
CA PRO A 27 15.31 -21.56 25.29
C PRO A 27 15.05 -20.67 26.51
N GLU A 28 15.21 -19.36 26.36
CA GLU A 28 15.00 -18.33 27.39
C GLU A 28 14.43 -17.07 26.71
N PRO A 29 13.62 -16.22 27.37
CA PRO A 29 12.98 -15.07 26.72
C PRO A 29 13.93 -14.06 26.05
N SER A 30 15.16 -13.95 26.57
CA SER A 30 16.27 -13.12 26.07
C SER A 30 17.14 -13.78 25.00
N SER A 31 16.97 -15.09 24.74
CA SER A 31 17.72 -15.80 23.70
C SER A 31 17.27 -15.39 22.30
N ALA A 32 18.21 -15.42 21.36
CA ALA A 32 17.88 -15.34 19.93
C ALA A 32 17.01 -16.54 19.51
N PRO A 33 15.93 -16.31 18.74
CA PRO A 33 15.07 -17.37 18.23
C PRO A 33 15.82 -18.22 17.20
N ARG A 34 15.53 -19.52 17.16
CA ARG A 34 16.26 -20.47 16.32
C ARG A 34 15.50 -21.78 16.06
N PRO A 35 15.92 -22.60 15.07
CA PRO A 35 15.21 -23.81 14.70
C PRO A 35 15.40 -24.92 15.73
N GLY A 36 14.30 -25.60 16.05
CA GLY A 36 14.27 -26.77 16.91
C GLY A 36 13.51 -27.93 16.28
N VAL A 37 13.68 -29.13 16.83
CA VAL A 37 12.89 -30.33 16.49
C VAL A 37 12.32 -30.96 17.76
N ALA A 38 11.02 -31.26 17.76
CA ALA A 38 10.37 -31.89 18.91
C ALA A 38 10.69 -33.40 19.02
N ILE A 39 11.00 -33.86 20.23
CA ILE A 39 11.24 -35.27 20.57
C ILE A 39 10.83 -35.55 22.02
N GLY A 40 9.76 -36.33 22.21
CA GLY A 40 9.10 -36.46 23.51
C GLY A 40 8.72 -35.08 24.07
N ASP A 41 9.01 -34.85 25.36
CA ASP A 41 8.74 -33.59 26.04
C ASP A 41 9.90 -32.56 25.91
N TYR A 42 10.77 -32.73 24.90
CA TYR A 42 11.95 -31.89 24.66
C TYR A 42 11.95 -31.26 23.26
N VAL A 43 12.64 -30.13 23.15
CA VAL A 43 13.09 -29.55 21.88
C VAL A 43 14.59 -29.80 21.74
N LEU A 44 14.98 -30.38 20.60
CA LEU A 44 16.36 -30.49 20.17
C LEU A 44 16.78 -29.21 19.43
N ASP A 45 17.70 -28.44 20.02
CA ASP A 45 18.30 -27.22 19.48
C ASP A 45 19.19 -27.55 18.27
N LEU A 46 18.75 -27.20 17.06
CA LEU A 46 19.49 -27.52 15.85
C LEU A 46 20.76 -26.66 15.70
N SER A 47 20.83 -25.50 16.38
CA SER A 47 22.02 -24.64 16.35
C SER A 47 23.17 -25.24 17.15
N GLU A 48 22.91 -25.84 18.32
CA GLU A 48 23.91 -26.57 19.11
C GLU A 48 24.41 -27.82 18.37
N ILE A 49 23.51 -28.57 17.70
CA ILE A 49 23.87 -29.74 16.89
C ILE A 49 24.69 -29.36 15.65
N ALA A 50 24.40 -28.22 15.01
CA ALA A 50 25.21 -27.66 13.93
C ALA A 50 26.59 -27.16 14.44
N SER A 51 26.63 -26.43 15.54
CA SER A 51 27.87 -25.92 16.15
C SER A 51 28.77 -27.03 16.70
N ALA A 52 28.21 -28.18 17.07
CA ALA A 52 28.95 -29.41 17.38
C ALA A 52 29.46 -30.17 16.14
N GLY A 53 29.18 -29.69 14.93
CA GLY A 53 29.59 -30.33 13.67
C GLY A 53 28.92 -31.68 13.39
N LEU A 54 27.76 -31.95 13.98
CA LEU A 54 27.09 -33.25 13.89
C LEU A 54 26.21 -33.40 12.64
N PHE A 55 25.84 -32.30 11.98
CA PHE A 55 25.45 -32.30 10.57
C PHE A 55 26.74 -32.40 9.73
N ASP A 56 27.22 -33.62 9.49
CA ASP A 56 28.48 -33.89 8.77
C ASP A 56 28.29 -34.24 7.27
N GLY A 57 27.06 -34.17 6.78
CA GLY A 57 26.65 -34.50 5.41
C GLY A 57 27.00 -33.46 4.32
N PRO A 58 26.84 -33.81 3.03
CA PRO A 58 27.31 -33.01 1.90
C PRO A 58 26.61 -31.66 1.72
N ILE A 59 25.37 -31.49 2.20
CA ILE A 59 24.60 -30.25 2.02
C ILE A 59 24.67 -29.36 3.26
N LEU A 60 24.53 -29.94 4.46
CA LEU A 60 24.31 -29.19 5.70
C LEU A 60 25.59 -28.79 6.43
N LYS A 61 26.72 -29.44 6.16
CA LYS A 61 27.97 -29.30 6.95
C LYS A 61 28.54 -27.88 7.07
N ASN A 62 28.28 -27.03 6.08
CA ASN A 62 28.69 -25.61 6.10
C ASN A 62 27.47 -24.67 6.06
N SER A 63 26.28 -25.15 6.40
CA SER A 63 25.04 -24.39 6.34
C SER A 63 24.72 -23.70 7.66
N ASP A 64 24.46 -22.40 7.59
CA ASP A 64 23.96 -21.58 8.69
C ASP A 64 22.43 -21.62 8.81
N CYS A 65 21.73 -22.51 8.10
CA CYS A 65 20.26 -22.60 8.12
C CYS A 65 19.69 -22.86 9.53
N PHE A 66 20.44 -23.57 10.39
CA PHE A 66 20.08 -23.82 11.79
C PHE A 66 20.49 -22.70 12.75
N GLN A 67 21.04 -21.60 12.24
CA GLN A 67 21.42 -20.39 12.99
C GLN A 67 20.51 -19.19 12.67
N GLN A 68 19.47 -19.39 11.86
CA GLN A 68 18.53 -18.35 11.42
C GLN A 68 17.36 -18.18 12.40
N PRO A 69 16.72 -16.99 12.46
CA PRO A 69 15.55 -16.77 13.31
C PRO A 69 14.27 -17.50 12.86
N ASN A 70 14.29 -18.20 11.72
CA ASN A 70 13.15 -18.95 11.16
C ASN A 70 13.62 -20.09 10.23
N LEU A 71 12.69 -20.96 9.83
CA LEU A 71 13.00 -22.10 8.96
C LEU A 71 13.21 -21.74 7.48
N ASN A 72 12.87 -20.52 7.02
CA ASN A 72 12.84 -20.17 5.59
C ASN A 72 14.15 -20.48 4.83
N LYS A 73 15.31 -20.40 5.51
CA LYS A 73 16.60 -20.77 4.90
C LYS A 73 16.78 -22.29 4.73
N LEU A 74 16.25 -23.11 5.63
CA LEU A 74 16.19 -24.57 5.46
C LEU A 74 15.21 -24.95 4.33
N LEU A 75 14.05 -24.28 4.28
CA LEU A 75 13.06 -24.45 3.21
C LEU A 75 13.68 -24.18 1.83
N ALA A 76 14.43 -23.08 1.71
CA ALA A 76 15.11 -22.69 0.48
C ALA A 76 16.18 -23.69 -0.04
N LEU A 77 16.70 -24.60 0.80
CA LEU A 77 17.67 -25.62 0.38
C LEU A 77 17.04 -26.83 -0.33
N GLY A 78 15.71 -26.94 -0.35
CA GLY A 78 14.99 -27.99 -1.07
C GLY A 78 15.07 -29.39 -0.43
N ARG A 79 14.26 -30.31 -0.98
CA ARG A 79 14.03 -31.66 -0.43
C ARG A 79 15.27 -32.50 -0.10
N PRO A 80 16.39 -32.45 -0.85
CA PRO A 80 17.61 -33.16 -0.47
C PRO A 80 18.15 -32.76 0.91
N ALA A 81 18.11 -31.46 1.24
CA ALA A 81 18.57 -30.94 2.53
C ALA A 81 17.65 -31.36 3.69
N TRP A 82 16.34 -31.39 3.46
CA TRP A 82 15.36 -31.83 4.47
C TRP A 82 15.54 -33.32 4.78
N LYS A 83 15.78 -34.15 3.75
CA LYS A 83 16.10 -35.58 3.89
C LYS A 83 17.43 -35.80 4.62
N GLU A 84 18.48 -35.07 4.28
CA GLU A 84 19.77 -35.11 5.00
C GLU A 84 19.58 -34.74 6.48
N SER A 85 18.80 -33.69 6.76
CA SER A 85 18.46 -33.24 8.12
C SER A 85 17.77 -34.36 8.90
N ARG A 86 16.68 -34.90 8.34
CA ARG A 86 15.84 -35.92 8.96
C ARG A 86 16.61 -37.22 9.24
N ILE A 87 17.42 -37.70 8.28
CA ILE A 87 18.26 -38.89 8.46
C ILE A 87 19.32 -38.66 9.55
N THR A 88 19.94 -37.48 9.58
CA THR A 88 20.92 -37.11 10.60
C THR A 88 20.28 -37.09 11.99
N LEU A 89 19.10 -36.48 12.13
CA LEU A 89 18.35 -36.40 13.39
C LEU A 89 17.87 -37.78 13.87
N GLN A 90 17.32 -38.61 12.98
CA GLN A 90 16.92 -39.99 13.30
C GLN A 90 18.11 -40.84 13.76
N LYS A 91 19.28 -40.64 13.15
CA LYS A 91 20.52 -41.27 13.61
C LYS A 91 20.94 -40.77 14.98
N LEU A 92 21.12 -39.45 15.15
CA LEU A 92 21.61 -38.84 16.40
C LEU A 92 20.70 -39.13 17.60
N LEU A 93 19.39 -39.21 17.40
CA LEU A 93 18.41 -39.50 18.46
C LEU A 93 18.23 -41.01 18.71
N SER A 94 18.78 -41.90 17.89
CA SER A 94 18.60 -43.35 18.01
C SER A 94 19.13 -43.89 19.36
N SER A 95 18.44 -44.86 19.95
CA SER A 95 18.90 -45.56 21.16
C SER A 95 20.29 -46.19 21.00
N THR A 96 20.72 -46.46 19.77
CA THR A 96 21.99 -47.09 19.42
C THR A 96 23.15 -46.12 19.14
N GLU A 97 22.91 -44.82 18.95
CA GLU A 97 23.94 -43.85 18.51
C GLU A 97 24.59 -43.12 19.69
N PRO A 98 25.88 -43.34 19.99
CA PRO A 98 26.56 -42.69 21.11
C PRO A 98 26.81 -41.18 20.91
N LYS A 99 26.94 -40.68 19.66
CA LYS A 99 27.40 -39.30 19.35
C LYS A 99 26.73 -38.20 20.19
N LEU A 100 25.41 -38.27 20.36
CA LEU A 100 24.62 -37.35 21.20
C LEU A 100 24.21 -37.97 22.54
N ARG A 101 23.87 -39.28 22.55
CA ARG A 101 23.40 -40.00 23.74
C ARG A 101 24.39 -39.91 24.90
N ASP A 102 25.68 -40.14 24.62
CA ASP A 102 26.72 -40.30 25.66
C ASP A 102 27.51 -39.00 25.91
N ASN A 103 27.38 -38.00 25.02
CA ASN A 103 27.99 -36.69 25.18
C ASN A 103 27.14 -35.81 26.12
N ALA A 104 27.25 -36.06 27.43
CA ALA A 104 26.42 -35.41 28.45
C ALA A 104 26.42 -33.86 28.39
N ASN A 105 27.56 -33.23 28.04
CA ASN A 105 27.69 -31.77 27.94
C ASN A 105 26.88 -31.21 26.76
N LEU A 106 27.06 -31.78 25.55
CA LEU A 106 26.25 -31.37 24.40
C LEU A 106 24.77 -31.71 24.61
N ARG A 107 24.47 -32.87 25.20
CA ARG A 107 23.10 -33.31 25.49
C ARG A 107 22.37 -32.35 26.43
N GLN A 108 23.07 -31.80 27.43
CA GLN A 108 22.53 -30.81 28.38
C GLN A 108 22.22 -29.45 27.73
N LYS A 109 22.96 -29.07 26.68
CA LYS A 109 22.72 -27.82 25.93
C LYS A 109 21.64 -28.00 24.85
N ALA A 110 21.75 -29.09 24.10
CA ALA A 110 20.97 -29.30 22.88
C ALA A 110 19.55 -29.80 23.15
N LEU A 111 19.24 -30.38 24.33
CA LEU A 111 17.89 -30.85 24.65
C LEU A 111 17.26 -30.00 25.76
N VAL A 112 16.38 -29.10 25.36
CA VAL A 112 15.68 -28.18 26.26
C VAL A 112 14.26 -28.70 26.55
N PRO A 113 13.81 -28.80 27.81
CA PRO A 113 12.44 -29.21 28.12
C PRO A 113 11.41 -28.28 27.47
N MET A 114 10.44 -28.83 26.75
CA MET A 114 9.50 -28.06 25.93
C MET A 114 8.58 -27.15 26.78
N ASN A 115 8.37 -27.48 28.05
CA ASN A 115 7.65 -26.63 29.01
C ASN A 115 8.46 -25.45 29.56
N LYS A 116 9.69 -25.22 29.08
CA LYS A 116 10.55 -24.08 29.45
C LYS A 116 10.84 -23.12 28.29
N VAL A 117 10.36 -23.42 27.08
CA VAL A 117 10.69 -22.65 25.88
C VAL A 117 9.55 -21.75 25.42
N GLU A 118 9.90 -20.62 24.83
CA GLU A 118 8.96 -19.79 24.07
C GLU A 118 8.91 -20.33 22.63
N LEU A 119 7.79 -20.92 22.21
CA LEU A 119 7.58 -21.34 20.81
C LEU A 119 7.18 -20.13 19.97
N LEU A 120 7.63 -20.10 18.72
CA LEU A 120 7.46 -18.98 17.80
C LEU A 120 6.98 -19.43 16.43
N LEU A 121 6.39 -18.50 15.67
CA LEU A 121 5.92 -18.75 14.30
C LEU A 121 7.08 -19.35 13.47
N PRO A 122 6.93 -20.57 12.92
CA PRO A 122 8.09 -21.35 12.43
C PRO A 122 8.74 -20.77 11.15
N ILE A 123 8.03 -19.85 10.49
CA ILE A 123 8.37 -19.25 9.20
C ILE A 123 8.01 -17.76 9.22
N ALA A 124 8.79 -16.95 8.51
CA ALA A 124 8.32 -15.66 8.03
C ALA A 124 7.42 -15.91 6.81
N VAL A 125 6.12 -15.72 6.97
CA VAL A 125 5.13 -15.95 5.90
C VAL A 125 5.31 -14.92 4.79
N GLY A 126 5.58 -15.37 3.57
CA GLY A 126 5.70 -14.50 2.41
C GLY A 126 4.33 -14.08 1.89
N ASP A 127 3.56 -15.06 1.40
CA ASP A 127 2.14 -14.99 1.11
C ASP A 127 1.39 -16.13 1.80
N TYR A 128 0.08 -15.91 2.01
CA TYR A 128 -0.88 -16.94 2.44
C TYR A 128 -1.98 -16.98 1.38
N THR A 129 -2.29 -18.17 0.87
CA THR A 129 -3.42 -18.42 -0.02
C THR A 129 -4.24 -19.56 0.56
N ASP A 130 -5.56 -19.41 0.50
CA ASP A 130 -6.51 -20.30 1.15
C ASP A 130 -7.39 -20.95 0.09
N PHE A 131 -7.45 -22.29 0.08
CA PHE A 131 -8.21 -23.06 -0.89
C PHE A 131 -9.64 -23.33 -0.40
N PHE A 132 -10.43 -24.04 -1.21
CA PHE A 132 -11.78 -24.45 -0.87
C PHE A 132 -11.99 -25.94 -1.19
N SER A 133 -11.09 -26.82 -0.71
CA SER A 133 -10.89 -28.16 -1.29
C SER A 133 -11.71 -29.32 -0.68
N SER A 134 -12.53 -29.12 0.36
CA SER A 134 -13.50 -30.14 0.81
C SER A 134 -14.81 -30.07 0.02
N MET A 135 -15.17 -31.18 -0.64
CA MET A 135 -16.46 -31.34 -1.31
C MET A 135 -17.63 -31.25 -0.33
N HIS A 136 -17.46 -31.75 0.88
CA HIS A 136 -18.52 -31.77 1.90
C HIS A 136 -18.80 -30.36 2.39
N HIS A 137 -17.77 -29.59 2.73
CA HIS A 137 -17.94 -28.19 3.14
C HIS A 137 -18.55 -27.35 2.00
N ALA A 138 -18.04 -27.49 0.78
CA ALA A 138 -18.60 -26.82 -0.41
C ALA A 138 -20.10 -27.15 -0.62
N LYS A 139 -20.49 -28.41 -0.43
CA LYS A 139 -21.90 -28.84 -0.51
C LYS A 139 -22.75 -28.29 0.63
N ASN A 140 -22.25 -28.28 1.87
CA ASN A 140 -23.01 -27.86 3.04
C ASN A 140 -23.29 -26.36 3.00
N CYS A 141 -22.24 -25.54 2.85
CA CYS A 141 -22.37 -24.09 2.65
C CYS A 141 -23.22 -23.78 1.42
N GLY A 142 -23.00 -24.50 0.31
CA GLY A 142 -23.83 -24.39 -0.89
C GLY A 142 -25.32 -24.63 -0.65
N THR A 143 -25.66 -25.70 0.07
CA THR A 143 -27.05 -26.05 0.39
C THR A 143 -27.72 -24.97 1.26
N MET A 144 -26.98 -24.34 2.18
CA MET A 144 -27.52 -23.26 3.03
C MET A 144 -27.77 -21.95 2.29
N PHE A 145 -26.99 -21.64 1.23
CA PHE A 145 -27.05 -20.34 0.54
C PHE A 145 -27.68 -20.38 -0.86
N ARG A 146 -27.76 -21.56 -1.51
CA ARG A 146 -28.24 -21.73 -2.91
C ARG A 146 -29.27 -22.86 -3.10
N GLY A 147 -29.65 -23.56 -2.03
CA GLY A 147 -30.47 -24.77 -2.12
C GLY A 147 -29.66 -26.03 -2.51
N PRO A 148 -30.19 -27.24 -2.28
CA PRO A 148 -29.46 -28.49 -2.49
C PRO A 148 -29.17 -28.78 -3.97
N GLU A 149 -30.06 -28.38 -4.88
CA GLU A 149 -29.92 -28.54 -6.33
C GLU A 149 -28.74 -27.77 -6.94
N ASN A 150 -28.37 -26.61 -6.38
CA ASN A 150 -27.26 -25.77 -6.86
C ASN A 150 -26.14 -25.62 -5.82
N ALA A 151 -25.96 -26.64 -4.98
CA ALA A 151 -25.04 -26.58 -3.85
C ALA A 151 -23.58 -26.32 -4.26
N ILE A 152 -22.98 -27.15 -5.12
CA ILE A 152 -21.59 -26.96 -5.58
C ILE A 152 -21.58 -26.27 -6.95
N PRO A 153 -20.91 -25.10 -7.12
CA PRO A 153 -20.77 -24.44 -8.43
C PRO A 153 -19.95 -25.29 -9.43
N PRO A 154 -20.28 -25.30 -10.74
CA PRO A 154 -19.64 -26.21 -11.69
C PRO A 154 -18.11 -26.11 -11.80
N ASN A 155 -17.55 -24.91 -11.68
CA ASN A 155 -16.10 -24.69 -11.74
C ASN A 155 -15.32 -25.38 -10.61
N TRP A 156 -15.96 -25.64 -9.47
CA TRP A 156 -15.34 -26.29 -8.30
C TRP A 156 -14.83 -27.71 -8.59
N PHE A 157 -15.49 -28.43 -9.51
CA PHE A 157 -15.05 -29.76 -9.96
C PHE A 157 -13.98 -29.73 -11.06
N HIS A 158 -13.65 -28.54 -11.60
CA HIS A 158 -12.68 -28.38 -12.69
C HIS A 158 -11.35 -27.75 -12.25
N LEU A 159 -11.34 -27.02 -11.12
CA LEU A 159 -10.12 -26.46 -10.53
C LEU A 159 -10.26 -26.30 -9.00
N PRO A 160 -9.16 -26.41 -8.23
CA PRO A 160 -9.15 -26.12 -6.81
C PRO A 160 -9.27 -24.61 -6.59
N ILE A 161 -10.49 -24.15 -6.31
CA ILE A 161 -10.78 -22.72 -6.03
C ILE A 161 -9.97 -22.25 -4.81
N ALA A 162 -9.42 -21.03 -4.90
CA ALA A 162 -8.64 -20.39 -3.85
C ALA A 162 -8.81 -18.86 -3.86
N TYR A 163 -8.42 -18.21 -2.77
CA TYR A 163 -8.30 -16.76 -2.63
C TYR A 163 -7.04 -16.40 -1.81
N HIS A 164 -6.53 -15.18 -1.96
CA HIS A 164 -5.34 -14.75 -1.21
C HIS A 164 -5.73 -14.34 0.21
N GLY A 165 -5.31 -15.15 1.18
CA GLY A 165 -5.47 -14.89 2.62
C GLY A 165 -4.54 -13.79 3.14
N ARG A 166 -4.55 -13.56 4.46
CA ARG A 166 -3.84 -12.44 5.08
C ARG A 166 -2.60 -12.89 5.87
N ALA A 167 -1.47 -13.02 5.17
CA ALA A 167 -0.17 -13.37 5.77
C ALA A 167 0.23 -12.56 7.02
N SER A 168 -0.17 -11.28 7.13
CA SER A 168 0.16 -10.43 8.29
C SER A 168 -0.73 -10.61 9.52
N SER A 169 -1.75 -11.48 9.46
CA SER A 169 -2.58 -11.89 10.60
C SER A 169 -2.46 -13.40 10.87
N VAL A 170 -1.50 -14.07 10.23
CA VAL A 170 -1.11 -15.44 10.60
C VAL A 170 -0.33 -15.39 11.91
N VAL A 171 -0.90 -15.99 12.95
CA VAL A 171 -0.36 -16.02 14.32
C VAL A 171 -0.11 -17.45 14.78
N ILE A 172 0.69 -17.59 15.85
CA ILE A 172 0.97 -18.88 16.48
C ILE A 172 -0.17 -19.28 17.44
N SER A 173 -0.40 -20.59 17.59
CA SER A 173 -1.16 -21.17 18.70
C SER A 173 -0.81 -20.52 20.05
N GLY A 174 -1.82 -20.25 20.88
CA GLY A 174 -1.69 -19.52 22.14
C GLY A 174 -1.78 -17.99 22.00
N THR A 175 -2.00 -17.46 20.79
CA THR A 175 -2.34 -16.05 20.58
C THR A 175 -3.85 -15.86 20.71
N ASP A 176 -4.29 -15.03 21.66
CA ASP A 176 -5.70 -14.65 21.80
C ASP A 176 -6.17 -13.88 20.56
N ILE A 177 -7.41 -14.13 20.13
CA ILE A 177 -8.03 -13.44 18.99
C ILE A 177 -9.15 -12.54 19.49
N ILE A 178 -9.16 -11.29 19.02
CA ILE A 178 -10.18 -10.31 19.41
C ILE A 178 -11.37 -10.40 18.44
N ARG A 179 -12.60 -10.45 18.97
CA ARG A 179 -13.83 -10.46 18.15
C ARG A 179 -13.84 -9.25 17.18
N PRO A 180 -13.87 -9.47 15.87
CA PRO A 180 -13.79 -8.37 14.91
C PRO A 180 -15.06 -7.52 14.92
N ARG A 181 -14.88 -6.20 14.73
CA ARG A 181 -15.97 -5.25 14.47
C ARG A 181 -16.04 -4.93 12.99
N GLY A 182 -17.21 -5.13 12.38
CA GLY A 182 -17.42 -4.96 10.95
C GLY A 182 -18.87 -4.61 10.61
N GLN A 183 -19.22 -4.79 9.34
CA GLN A 183 -20.57 -4.52 8.84
C GLN A 183 -21.24 -5.83 8.48
N GLY A 184 -22.42 -6.09 9.04
CA GLY A 184 -23.21 -7.29 8.71
C GLY A 184 -24.45 -6.96 7.90
N TYR A 185 -25.09 -8.02 7.41
CA TYR A 185 -26.22 -7.95 6.49
C TYR A 185 -27.40 -7.11 7.04
N PRO A 186 -28.07 -6.28 6.21
CA PRO A 186 -29.26 -5.51 6.61
C PRO A 186 -30.44 -6.41 7.03
N SER A 187 -31.26 -5.93 7.97
CA SER A 187 -32.44 -6.66 8.47
C SER A 187 -33.72 -5.99 7.97
N GLY A 188 -34.37 -6.61 6.99
CA GLY A 188 -35.53 -6.02 6.30
C GLY A 188 -35.11 -4.73 5.59
N THR A 189 -35.81 -3.63 5.84
CA THR A 189 -35.51 -2.29 5.33
C THR A 189 -34.40 -1.56 6.12
N SER A 190 -33.90 -2.13 7.22
CA SER A 190 -32.88 -1.47 8.06
C SER A 190 -31.51 -1.39 7.36
N PRO A 191 -30.73 -0.31 7.51
CA PRO A 191 -29.39 -0.22 6.93
C PRO A 191 -28.43 -1.28 7.50
N PRO A 192 -27.35 -1.65 6.78
CA PRO A 192 -26.39 -2.66 7.24
C PRO A 192 -25.71 -2.25 8.55
N TYR A 193 -25.88 -3.07 9.59
CA TYR A 193 -25.44 -2.77 10.94
C TYR A 193 -23.90 -2.64 11.03
N PHE A 194 -23.38 -1.88 12.00
CA PHE A 194 -21.95 -1.85 12.33
C PHE A 194 -21.75 -2.20 13.81
N GLY A 195 -21.00 -3.27 14.08
CA GLY A 195 -20.85 -3.81 15.43
C GLY A 195 -19.85 -4.97 15.50
N PRO A 196 -19.68 -5.59 16.68
CA PRO A 196 -19.00 -6.88 16.79
C PRO A 196 -19.76 -7.96 16.00
N THR A 197 -19.06 -8.92 15.41
CA THR A 197 -19.69 -10.06 14.72
C THR A 197 -20.57 -10.89 15.66
N LEU A 198 -21.80 -11.17 15.21
CA LEU A 198 -22.78 -12.02 15.86
C LEU A 198 -22.62 -13.50 15.47
N LYS A 199 -21.75 -13.79 14.48
CA LYS A 199 -21.52 -15.13 13.93
C LYS A 199 -20.03 -15.44 13.79
N LEU A 200 -19.32 -15.40 14.91
CA LEU A 200 -17.91 -15.77 15.00
C LEU A 200 -17.74 -17.29 14.98
N ASP A 201 -16.80 -17.79 14.19
CA ASP A 201 -16.67 -19.19 13.84
C ASP A 201 -15.19 -19.58 13.64
N TYR A 202 -14.89 -20.87 13.80
CA TYR A 202 -13.61 -21.47 13.43
C TYR A 202 -13.72 -22.15 12.06
N GLU A 203 -12.58 -22.47 11.45
CA GLU A 203 -12.50 -23.37 10.31
C GLU A 203 -11.43 -24.42 10.55
N LEU A 204 -11.83 -25.68 10.59
CA LEU A 204 -10.92 -26.81 10.75
C LEU A 204 -10.07 -26.96 9.50
N GLU A 205 -8.80 -26.56 9.58
CA GLU A 205 -7.90 -26.48 8.45
C GLU A 205 -6.58 -27.24 8.69
N MET A 206 -5.92 -27.61 7.61
CA MET A 206 -4.48 -27.80 7.59
C MET A 206 -3.88 -26.83 6.58
N ALA A 207 -2.58 -26.59 6.66
CA ALA A 207 -1.90 -25.81 5.64
C ALA A 207 -0.55 -26.42 5.25
N ALA A 208 -0.26 -26.43 3.95
CA ALA A 208 1.01 -26.83 3.40
C ALA A 208 2.00 -25.66 3.46
N VAL A 209 3.19 -25.91 3.99
CA VAL A 209 4.30 -24.94 4.00
C VAL A 209 5.17 -25.17 2.78
N VAL A 210 5.32 -24.14 1.94
CA VAL A 210 6.16 -24.19 0.74
C VAL A 210 7.64 -24.28 1.14
N GLY A 211 8.30 -25.31 0.63
CA GLY A 211 9.73 -25.57 0.77
C GLY A 211 10.54 -24.79 -0.26
N SER A 212 10.92 -25.44 -1.36
CA SER A 212 11.48 -24.74 -2.53
C SER A 212 10.38 -24.03 -3.31
N GLY A 213 10.60 -22.75 -3.63
CA GLY A 213 9.72 -21.98 -4.50
C GLY A 213 9.86 -22.34 -5.99
N ASN A 214 9.25 -21.53 -6.86
CA ASN A 214 9.44 -21.57 -8.32
C ASN A 214 9.74 -20.17 -8.87
N GLU A 215 10.30 -20.08 -10.08
CA GLU A 215 10.56 -18.79 -10.73
C GLU A 215 9.27 -18.20 -11.33
N LEU A 216 9.17 -16.87 -11.36
CA LEU A 216 8.07 -16.16 -12.01
C LEU A 216 8.01 -16.53 -13.50
N GLY A 217 6.85 -17.00 -13.96
CA GLY A 217 6.63 -17.52 -15.31
C GLY A 217 6.97 -19.00 -15.51
N LYS A 218 7.47 -19.71 -14.50
CA LYS A 218 7.75 -21.16 -14.55
C LYS A 218 6.76 -21.94 -13.66
N PRO A 219 5.68 -22.52 -14.21
CA PRO A 219 4.72 -23.30 -13.43
C PRO A 219 5.34 -24.61 -12.90
N VAL A 220 4.80 -25.13 -11.80
CA VAL A 220 5.22 -26.41 -11.20
C VAL A 220 4.36 -27.55 -11.77
N ASN A 221 4.96 -28.66 -12.19
CA ASN A 221 4.20 -29.82 -12.64
C ASN A 221 3.50 -30.49 -11.44
N VAL A 222 2.24 -30.92 -11.58
CA VAL A 222 1.51 -31.61 -10.50
C VAL A 222 2.23 -32.87 -9.98
N ASN A 223 3.01 -33.54 -10.83
CA ASN A 223 3.78 -34.73 -10.46
C ASN A 223 5.13 -34.41 -9.79
N GLU A 224 5.52 -33.13 -9.74
CA GLU A 224 6.74 -32.60 -9.12
C GLU A 224 6.40 -31.73 -7.89
N ALA A 225 5.16 -31.24 -7.78
CA ALA A 225 4.67 -30.37 -6.71
C ALA A 225 4.91 -30.89 -5.28
N ALA A 226 5.01 -32.22 -5.09
CA ALA A 226 5.34 -32.82 -3.79
C ALA A 226 6.78 -32.50 -3.32
N ASP A 227 7.71 -32.16 -4.23
CA ASP A 227 9.05 -31.69 -3.88
C ASP A 227 9.07 -30.22 -3.43
N HIS A 228 8.00 -29.47 -3.69
CA HIS A 228 7.82 -28.08 -3.26
C HIS A 228 7.11 -27.93 -1.91
N ILE A 229 6.59 -29.02 -1.32
CA ILE A 229 5.97 -29.03 0.02
C ILE A 229 7.00 -29.53 1.04
N PHE A 230 7.31 -28.72 2.04
CA PHE A 230 8.18 -29.15 3.14
C PHE A 230 7.42 -30.06 4.13
N GLY A 231 6.22 -29.64 4.51
CA GLY A 231 5.40 -30.29 5.51
C GLY A 231 4.11 -29.54 5.79
N LEU A 232 3.31 -30.05 6.72
CA LEU A 232 2.00 -29.51 7.08
C LEU A 232 2.00 -28.94 8.49
N VAL A 233 1.12 -27.94 8.70
CA VAL A 233 0.68 -27.45 10.01
C VAL A 233 -0.83 -27.65 10.14
N LEU A 234 -1.34 -27.68 11.37
CA LEU A 234 -2.75 -27.36 11.62
C LEU A 234 -2.98 -25.87 11.43
N MET A 235 -4.19 -25.51 11.00
CA MET A 235 -4.61 -24.11 10.87
C MET A 235 -6.05 -23.93 11.40
N ASN A 236 -6.37 -22.72 11.79
CA ASN A 236 -7.72 -22.21 11.96
C ASN A 236 -7.84 -20.88 11.21
N ASP A 237 -8.60 -20.83 10.11
CA ASP A 237 -8.87 -19.57 9.41
C ASP A 237 -10.19 -18.97 9.85
N TRP A 238 -10.08 -18.16 10.89
CA TRP A 238 -11.17 -17.62 11.68
C TRP A 238 -12.18 -16.83 10.87
N SER A 239 -13.45 -17.04 11.17
CA SER A 239 -14.53 -16.63 10.28
C SER A 239 -15.61 -15.83 10.99
N ALA A 240 -15.77 -14.55 10.64
CA ALA A 240 -16.89 -13.73 11.07
C ALA A 240 -18.00 -13.79 9.99
N ARG A 241 -18.88 -14.79 10.09
CA ARG A 241 -19.79 -15.21 9.00
C ARG A 241 -20.76 -14.16 8.51
N ASP A 242 -21.22 -13.28 9.40
CA ASP A 242 -22.17 -12.21 9.09
C ASP A 242 -21.51 -11.00 8.43
N ILE A 243 -20.26 -10.70 8.81
CA ILE A 243 -19.39 -9.77 8.08
C ILE A 243 -19.11 -10.36 6.70
N GLN A 244 -18.55 -11.58 6.65
CA GLN A 244 -18.23 -12.33 5.44
C GLN A 244 -19.40 -12.36 4.46
N ALA A 245 -20.60 -12.76 4.89
CA ALA A 245 -21.79 -12.85 4.03
C ALA A 245 -22.24 -11.51 3.43
N TRP A 246 -21.90 -10.38 4.04
CA TRP A 246 -22.19 -9.04 3.52
C TRP A 246 -21.08 -8.47 2.63
N GLU A 247 -19.82 -8.85 2.84
CA GLU A 247 -18.67 -8.28 2.12
C GLU A 247 -18.06 -9.15 1.02
N TYR A 248 -18.48 -10.41 0.83
CA TYR A 248 -17.77 -11.34 -0.06
C TYR A 248 -18.23 -11.34 -1.52
N VAL A 249 -19.34 -10.65 -1.85
CA VAL A 249 -19.98 -10.76 -3.16
C VAL A 249 -19.37 -9.72 -4.12
N PRO A 250 -18.44 -10.10 -5.02
CA PRO A 250 -17.95 -11.45 -5.35
C PRO A 250 -16.46 -11.69 -5.08
N LEU A 251 -15.75 -10.85 -4.32
CA LEU A 251 -14.31 -11.06 -4.11
C LEU A 251 -13.96 -12.40 -3.47
N GLY A 252 -14.91 -13.01 -2.76
CA GLY A 252 -14.57 -13.93 -1.68
C GLY A 252 -14.20 -13.16 -0.41
N PRO A 253 -13.75 -13.86 0.64
CA PRO A 253 -13.65 -13.30 1.99
C PRO A 253 -12.56 -12.23 2.13
N PHE A 254 -12.79 -11.21 2.98
CA PHE A 254 -11.79 -10.20 3.30
C PHE A 254 -11.70 -9.85 4.80
N LEU A 255 -12.43 -8.86 5.34
CA LEU A 255 -12.45 -8.57 6.79
C LEU A 255 -13.07 -9.71 7.61
N GLY A 256 -13.94 -10.51 7.00
CA GLY A 256 -14.53 -11.71 7.57
C GLY A 256 -13.55 -12.84 7.86
N LYS A 257 -12.29 -12.73 7.39
CA LYS A 257 -11.16 -13.65 7.68
C LYS A 257 -9.92 -12.93 8.23
N SER A 258 -9.53 -11.81 7.61
CA SER A 258 -8.24 -11.13 7.82
C SER A 258 -8.00 -10.45 9.18
N PHE A 259 -8.84 -10.75 10.18
CA PHE A 259 -8.62 -10.37 11.58
C PHE A 259 -7.70 -11.36 12.32
N GLY A 260 -7.63 -12.63 11.90
CA GLY A 260 -6.74 -13.62 12.48
C GLY A 260 -6.76 -14.95 11.72
N THR A 261 -5.60 -15.61 11.62
CA THR A 261 -5.46 -16.99 11.14
C THR A 261 -4.46 -17.66 12.08
N THR A 262 -4.82 -18.74 12.79
CA THR A 262 -3.90 -19.35 13.78
C THR A 262 -3.28 -20.62 13.19
N ILE A 263 -1.96 -20.78 13.24
CA ILE A 263 -1.26 -22.02 12.87
C ILE A 263 -0.53 -22.67 14.05
N SER A 264 -0.31 -23.98 13.95
CA SER A 264 0.49 -24.72 14.93
C SER A 264 2.00 -24.43 14.80
N PRO A 265 2.77 -24.45 15.91
CA PRO A 265 4.20 -24.13 15.93
C PRO A 265 5.10 -25.17 15.23
N TRP A 266 4.64 -26.42 15.12
CA TRP A 266 5.41 -27.55 14.63
C TRP A 266 4.97 -27.94 13.21
N ILE A 267 5.91 -27.89 12.25
CA ILE A 267 5.68 -28.35 10.88
C ILE A 267 6.07 -29.82 10.76
N VAL A 268 5.08 -30.68 10.47
CA VAL A 268 5.28 -32.11 10.26
C VAL A 268 5.68 -32.35 8.80
N SER A 269 6.94 -32.75 8.55
CA SER A 269 7.47 -32.96 7.19
C SER A 269 6.70 -34.03 6.41
N LEU A 270 6.61 -33.93 5.07
CA LEU A 270 5.97 -35.00 4.28
C LEU A 270 6.64 -36.37 4.43
N GLU A 271 7.96 -36.43 4.66
CA GLU A 271 8.69 -37.66 5.04
C GLU A 271 8.30 -38.26 6.40
N ALA A 272 7.47 -37.59 7.21
CA ALA A 272 6.81 -38.15 8.39
C ALA A 272 5.38 -38.62 8.11
N LEU A 273 4.74 -38.09 7.07
CA LEU A 273 3.36 -38.40 6.68
C LEU A 273 3.24 -39.53 5.64
N GLU A 274 4.28 -39.78 4.84
CA GLU A 274 4.30 -40.86 3.83
C GLU A 274 3.84 -42.25 4.33
N PRO A 275 4.12 -42.73 5.57
CA PRO A 275 3.58 -43.99 6.09
C PRO A 275 2.06 -44.03 6.24
N PHE A 276 1.39 -42.88 6.17
CA PHE A 276 -0.06 -42.70 6.28
C PHE A 276 -0.69 -42.24 4.96
N ALA A 277 0.07 -42.27 3.85
CA ALA A 277 -0.45 -41.96 2.53
C ALA A 277 -1.56 -42.95 2.13
N CYS A 278 -2.70 -42.40 1.72
CA CYS A 278 -3.86 -43.15 1.24
C CYS A 278 -4.24 -42.70 -0.18
N ALA A 279 -5.16 -43.41 -0.83
CA ALA A 279 -5.78 -42.91 -2.05
C ALA A 279 -6.54 -41.60 -1.75
N ALA A 280 -6.47 -40.64 -2.68
CA ALA A 280 -7.36 -39.48 -2.66
C ALA A 280 -8.80 -39.90 -3.07
N PRO A 281 -9.83 -39.08 -2.76
CA PRO A 281 -11.16 -39.24 -3.32
C PRO A 281 -11.13 -39.32 -4.86
N LYS A 282 -12.06 -40.08 -5.44
CA LYS A 282 -12.20 -40.13 -6.91
C LYS A 282 -12.78 -38.81 -7.41
N GLN A 283 -12.11 -38.22 -8.40
CA GLN A 283 -12.54 -37.00 -9.05
C GLN A 283 -13.41 -37.34 -10.28
N ASP A 284 -14.59 -36.73 -10.35
CA ASP A 284 -15.55 -36.84 -11.46
C ASP A 284 -16.24 -35.48 -11.64
N PRO A 285 -16.13 -34.82 -12.82
CA PRO A 285 -15.33 -35.20 -13.98
C PRO A 285 -13.82 -35.32 -13.68
N LEU A 286 -13.11 -36.05 -14.55
CA LEU A 286 -11.64 -36.08 -14.51
C LEU A 286 -11.06 -34.67 -14.74
N PRO A 287 -10.02 -34.27 -13.99
CA PRO A 287 -9.42 -32.95 -14.11
C PRO A 287 -8.64 -32.80 -15.44
N LEU A 288 -8.42 -31.55 -15.85
CA LEU A 288 -7.61 -31.25 -17.03
C LEU A 288 -6.16 -31.74 -16.87
N PRO A 289 -5.43 -32.04 -17.97
CA PRO A 289 -4.13 -32.73 -17.91
C PRO A 289 -3.04 -32.10 -17.03
N TYR A 290 -3.10 -30.79 -16.75
CA TYR A 290 -2.15 -30.11 -15.87
C TYR A 290 -2.35 -30.42 -14.37
N LEU A 291 -3.54 -30.92 -14.00
CA LEU A 291 -3.90 -31.41 -12.66
C LEU A 291 -4.05 -32.93 -12.61
N ALA A 292 -3.79 -33.63 -13.72
CA ALA A 292 -3.88 -35.09 -13.79
C ALA A 292 -2.63 -35.75 -13.15
N GLU A 293 -2.79 -36.17 -11.90
CA GLU A 293 -1.74 -36.88 -11.15
C GLU A 293 -1.55 -38.31 -11.67
N LYS A 294 -0.29 -38.74 -11.84
CA LYS A 294 0.03 -40.16 -12.13
C LYS A 294 -0.35 -41.10 -10.99
N VAL A 295 -0.31 -40.60 -9.75
CA VAL A 295 -0.68 -41.31 -8.51
C VAL A 295 -1.27 -40.31 -7.53
N SER A 296 -2.59 -40.08 -7.59
CA SER A 296 -3.27 -39.16 -6.67
C SER A 296 -3.37 -39.73 -5.26
N ARG A 297 -3.01 -38.93 -4.25
CA ARG A 297 -2.86 -39.35 -2.84
C ARG A 297 -3.30 -38.28 -1.86
N ASN A 298 -3.82 -38.72 -0.72
CA ASN A 298 -4.02 -37.93 0.49
C ASN A 298 -3.29 -38.60 1.68
N TYR A 299 -3.49 -38.09 2.89
CA TYR A 299 -2.95 -38.67 4.14
C TYR A 299 -4.07 -38.94 5.15
N ASP A 300 -4.01 -40.08 5.86
CA ASP A 300 -4.95 -40.41 6.93
C ASP A 300 -4.56 -39.72 8.25
N ILE A 301 -4.86 -38.42 8.31
CA ILE A 301 -4.66 -37.55 9.48
C ILE A 301 -6.04 -37.32 10.10
N GLN A 302 -6.26 -37.89 11.28
CA GLN A 302 -7.49 -37.72 12.06
C GLN A 302 -7.44 -36.34 12.71
N LEU A 303 -8.53 -35.58 12.65
CA LEU A 303 -8.60 -34.20 13.12
C LEU A 303 -9.75 -34.06 14.12
N GLU A 304 -9.51 -33.48 15.29
CA GLU A 304 -10.54 -33.26 16.31
C GLU A 304 -10.54 -31.79 16.74
N VAL A 305 -11.73 -31.21 16.95
CA VAL A 305 -11.90 -29.84 17.46
C VAL A 305 -12.69 -29.89 18.77
N GLU A 306 -12.17 -29.23 19.80
CA GLU A 306 -12.82 -29.09 21.10
C GLU A 306 -13.16 -27.63 21.39
N ILE A 307 -14.31 -27.37 22.01
CA ILE A 307 -14.67 -26.07 22.60
C ILE A 307 -14.78 -26.22 24.11
N LYS A 308 -14.20 -25.28 24.84
CA LYS A 308 -14.31 -25.12 26.29
C LYS A 308 -14.92 -23.75 26.59
N PRO A 309 -16.13 -23.67 27.16
CA PRO A 309 -16.80 -22.40 27.41
C PRO A 309 -16.09 -21.51 28.43
N ALA A 310 -16.33 -20.19 28.33
CA ALA A 310 -15.94 -19.21 29.33
C ALA A 310 -16.31 -19.65 30.77
N GLY A 311 -15.33 -19.72 31.66
CA GLY A 311 -15.54 -20.09 33.07
C GLY A 311 -15.85 -21.57 33.33
N VAL A 312 -15.77 -22.43 32.32
CA VAL A 312 -15.91 -23.89 32.46
C VAL A 312 -14.52 -24.54 32.37
N GLU A 313 -14.18 -25.42 33.31
CA GLU A 313 -12.87 -26.11 33.31
C GLU A 313 -12.74 -27.11 32.16
N ASP A 314 -13.86 -27.70 31.76
CA ASP A 314 -13.95 -28.96 31.01
C ASP A 314 -14.29 -28.71 29.52
N SER A 315 -13.46 -29.20 28.60
CA SER A 315 -13.68 -29.09 27.15
C SER A 315 -14.70 -30.10 26.61
N THR A 316 -15.23 -29.84 25.41
CA THR A 316 -16.16 -30.72 24.67
C THR A 316 -15.71 -30.86 23.21
N VAL A 317 -15.49 -32.08 22.73
CA VAL A 317 -15.22 -32.32 21.28
C VAL A 317 -16.49 -32.03 20.47
N VAL A 318 -16.38 -31.16 19.46
CA VAL A 318 -17.47 -30.74 18.57
C VAL A 318 -17.30 -31.22 17.11
N THR A 319 -16.06 -31.47 16.68
CA THR A 319 -15.76 -32.02 15.35
C THR A 319 -14.80 -33.21 15.46
N LYS A 320 -15.03 -34.26 14.66
CA LYS A 320 -14.11 -35.38 14.39
C LYS A 320 -14.04 -35.66 12.89
N SER A 321 -13.07 -35.06 12.22
CA SER A 321 -12.89 -35.12 10.76
C SER A 321 -11.57 -35.81 10.38
N ASN A 322 -11.21 -35.79 9.09
CA ASN A 322 -9.97 -36.36 8.59
C ASN A 322 -9.50 -35.67 7.30
N PHE A 323 -8.20 -35.39 7.21
CA PHE A 323 -7.57 -34.78 6.04
C PHE A 323 -7.86 -35.53 4.73
N LYS A 324 -8.04 -36.85 4.77
CA LYS A 324 -8.29 -37.67 3.57
C LYS A 324 -9.59 -37.36 2.82
N HIS A 325 -10.51 -36.58 3.42
CA HIS A 325 -11.75 -36.14 2.78
C HIS A 325 -11.58 -34.97 1.79
N LEU A 326 -10.39 -34.35 1.72
CA LEU A 326 -10.09 -33.31 0.73
C LEU A 326 -10.14 -33.88 -0.70
N TYR A 327 -10.95 -33.26 -1.56
CA TYR A 327 -11.18 -33.70 -2.93
C TYR A 327 -10.04 -33.31 -3.86
N TRP A 328 -9.51 -32.10 -3.69
CA TRP A 328 -8.32 -31.61 -4.38
C TRP A 328 -7.08 -31.85 -3.51
N THR A 329 -6.04 -32.44 -4.07
CA THR A 329 -4.79 -32.76 -3.36
C THR A 329 -3.86 -31.54 -3.27
N LEU A 330 -2.96 -31.51 -2.29
CA LEU A 330 -1.99 -30.40 -2.10
C LEU A 330 -1.09 -30.19 -3.33
N THR A 331 -0.78 -31.29 -4.04
CA THR A 331 -0.06 -31.32 -5.31
C THR A 331 -0.85 -30.63 -6.42
N GLN A 332 -2.16 -30.89 -6.52
CA GLN A 332 -3.07 -30.17 -7.43
C GLN A 332 -3.23 -28.69 -7.04
N GLN A 333 -3.28 -28.35 -5.76
CA GLN A 333 -3.32 -26.97 -5.27
C GLN A 333 -2.09 -26.17 -5.73
N ILE A 334 -0.87 -26.69 -5.55
CA ILE A 334 0.37 -26.04 -6.03
C ILE A 334 0.42 -25.93 -7.56
N ALA A 335 0.04 -27.00 -8.27
CA ALA A 335 0.01 -26.98 -9.73
C ALA A 335 -0.99 -25.95 -10.27
N HIS A 336 -2.17 -25.81 -9.64
CA HIS A 336 -3.13 -24.77 -10.01
C HIS A 336 -2.63 -23.36 -9.66
N HIS A 337 -2.12 -23.15 -8.45
CA HIS A 337 -1.65 -21.83 -8.02
C HIS A 337 -0.52 -21.30 -8.92
N THR A 338 0.34 -22.18 -9.43
CA THR A 338 1.48 -21.78 -10.28
C THR A 338 1.21 -21.80 -11.79
N ILE A 339 0.06 -22.32 -12.28
CA ILE A 339 -0.16 -22.55 -13.72
C ILE A 339 -0.13 -21.27 -14.57
N ASN A 340 -0.50 -20.13 -13.99
CA ASN A 340 -0.47 -18.82 -14.63
C ASN A 340 0.93 -18.16 -14.59
N GLY A 341 1.93 -18.84 -14.02
CA GLY A 341 3.28 -18.33 -13.80
C GLY A 341 3.54 -17.73 -12.41
N CYS A 342 2.59 -17.77 -11.47
CA CYS A 342 2.80 -17.28 -10.09
C CYS A 342 4.01 -17.97 -9.42
N ASN A 343 4.80 -17.21 -8.67
CA ASN A 343 5.99 -17.69 -7.97
C ASN A 343 5.73 -17.94 -6.48
N LEU A 344 5.61 -19.19 -6.08
CA LEU A 344 5.67 -19.58 -4.66
C LEU A 344 7.09 -19.36 -4.12
N ARG A 345 7.21 -19.09 -2.82
CA ARG A 345 8.46 -18.76 -2.12
C ARG A 345 8.63 -19.62 -0.86
N PRO A 346 9.88 -19.85 -0.40
CA PRO A 346 10.15 -20.61 0.81
C PRO A 346 9.50 -19.98 2.06
N GLY A 347 8.53 -20.67 2.64
CA GLY A 347 7.71 -20.21 3.77
C GLY A 347 6.41 -19.51 3.39
N ASP A 348 5.95 -19.59 2.14
CA ASP A 348 4.54 -19.31 1.82
C ASP A 348 3.64 -20.43 2.39
N ILE A 349 2.39 -20.07 2.72
CA ILE A 349 1.39 -20.97 3.33
C ILE A 349 0.22 -21.18 2.36
N LEU A 350 -0.16 -22.45 2.14
CA LEU A 350 -1.34 -22.83 1.37
C LEU A 350 -2.35 -23.56 2.27
N GLY A 351 -3.41 -22.87 2.68
CA GLY A 351 -4.53 -23.41 3.46
C GLY A 351 -5.41 -24.34 2.63
N THR A 352 -6.07 -25.31 3.25
CA THR A 352 -6.82 -26.36 2.55
C THR A 352 -8.23 -25.96 2.08
N GLY A 353 -8.87 -25.03 2.79
CA GLY A 353 -10.33 -24.93 2.83
C GLY A 353 -10.92 -25.95 3.80
N THR A 354 -11.78 -25.47 4.70
CA THR A 354 -12.43 -26.20 5.80
C THR A 354 -12.64 -27.70 5.54
N ILE A 355 -12.01 -28.53 6.37
CA ILE A 355 -11.98 -29.99 6.22
C ILE A 355 -13.22 -30.63 6.86
N SER A 356 -14.36 -30.54 6.17
CA SER A 356 -15.55 -31.35 6.49
C SER A 356 -15.48 -32.75 5.86
N GLY A 357 -15.98 -33.75 6.58
CA GLY A 357 -16.21 -35.11 6.09
C GLY A 357 -17.68 -35.43 5.78
N PRO A 358 -18.02 -36.71 5.54
CA PRO A 358 -19.39 -37.15 5.20
C PRO A 358 -20.34 -37.25 6.40
N GLU A 359 -19.82 -37.45 7.62
CA GLU A 359 -20.62 -37.72 8.82
C GLU A 359 -21.01 -36.43 9.55
N PRO A 360 -22.16 -36.36 10.26
CA PRO A 360 -22.63 -35.14 10.91
C PRO A 360 -21.73 -34.57 12.02
N ASP A 361 -20.88 -35.41 12.64
CA ASP A 361 -19.86 -35.00 13.61
C ASP A 361 -18.51 -34.65 12.96
N SER A 362 -18.35 -34.87 11.65
CA SER A 362 -17.14 -34.55 10.89
C SER A 362 -17.18 -33.17 10.20
N LEU A 363 -18.13 -32.31 10.58
CA LEU A 363 -18.32 -30.97 10.02
C LEU A 363 -17.31 -29.97 10.59
N GLY A 364 -16.62 -29.24 9.72
CA GLY A 364 -15.41 -28.49 10.04
C GLY A 364 -15.59 -27.08 10.62
N CYS A 365 -16.82 -26.61 10.82
CA CYS A 365 -17.10 -25.29 11.41
C CYS A 365 -18.48 -25.22 12.09
N LEU A 366 -18.72 -24.21 12.93
CA LEU A 366 -20.00 -23.97 13.58
C LEU A 366 -21.10 -23.55 12.60
N LEU A 367 -20.77 -22.87 11.50
CA LEU A 367 -21.72 -22.61 10.41
C LEU A 367 -22.38 -23.91 9.93
N GLU A 368 -21.60 -24.99 9.79
CA GLU A 368 -22.11 -26.32 9.41
C GLU A 368 -22.81 -27.04 10.56
N LEU A 369 -22.17 -27.16 11.72
CA LEU A 369 -22.69 -27.88 12.89
C LEU A 369 -24.02 -27.27 13.40
N SER A 370 -24.08 -25.95 13.51
CA SER A 370 -25.30 -25.22 13.91
C SER A 370 -26.30 -25.05 12.76
N TRP A 371 -25.93 -25.42 11.53
CA TRP A 371 -26.72 -25.17 10.32
C TRP A 371 -27.16 -23.69 10.21
N ASN A 372 -26.17 -22.79 10.16
CA ASN A 372 -26.33 -21.33 10.18
C ASN A 372 -27.14 -20.80 11.38
N GLY A 373 -26.95 -21.41 12.55
CA GLY A 373 -27.63 -21.06 13.80
C GLY A 373 -29.08 -21.57 13.93
N GLN A 374 -29.55 -22.45 13.04
CA GLN A 374 -30.87 -23.08 13.17
C GLN A 374 -30.90 -24.19 14.24
N LYS A 375 -29.79 -24.92 14.38
CA LYS A 375 -29.55 -25.93 15.41
C LYS A 375 -28.73 -25.34 16.56
N THR A 376 -28.79 -25.97 17.72
CA THR A 376 -28.00 -25.61 18.90
C THR A 376 -27.04 -26.76 19.24
N ILE A 377 -25.78 -26.43 19.48
CA ILE A 377 -24.72 -27.39 19.83
C ILE A 377 -24.64 -27.48 21.36
N SER A 378 -24.67 -28.70 21.90
CA SER A 378 -24.59 -28.95 23.33
C SER A 378 -23.14 -29.08 23.78
N LEU A 379 -22.68 -28.22 24.69
CA LEU A 379 -21.38 -28.33 25.35
C LEU A 379 -21.58 -28.76 26.81
N LYS A 380 -20.50 -29.14 27.50
CA LYS A 380 -20.54 -29.32 28.95
C LYS A 380 -20.85 -27.97 29.62
N GLY A 381 -22.01 -27.88 30.28
CA GLY A 381 -22.44 -26.69 31.04
C GLY A 381 -22.89 -25.48 30.21
N ALA A 382 -22.82 -25.53 28.87
CA ALA A 382 -23.19 -24.42 27.98
C ALA A 382 -23.81 -24.92 26.66
N THR A 383 -24.29 -23.99 25.83
CA THR A 383 -24.70 -24.29 24.44
C THR A 383 -24.18 -23.23 23.49
N ARG A 384 -23.97 -23.59 22.22
CA ARG A 384 -23.46 -22.67 21.20
C ARG A 384 -24.25 -22.74 19.90
N LYS A 385 -24.12 -21.67 19.12
CA LYS A 385 -24.50 -21.58 17.70
C LYS A 385 -23.34 -21.05 16.88
N PHE A 386 -22.72 -20.00 17.43
CA PHE A 386 -21.44 -19.41 17.05
C PHE A 386 -20.63 -19.20 18.34
N LEU A 387 -19.36 -18.79 18.23
CA LEU A 387 -18.45 -18.61 19.37
C LEU A 387 -18.82 -17.38 20.20
N GLU A 388 -18.79 -17.52 21.52
CA GLU A 388 -19.00 -16.46 22.51
C GLU A 388 -17.66 -15.95 23.08
N ASP A 389 -17.68 -14.77 23.70
CA ASP A 389 -16.47 -14.21 24.32
C ASP A 389 -16.11 -15.02 25.57
N GLY A 390 -14.81 -15.30 25.76
CA GLY A 390 -14.30 -16.22 26.78
C GLY A 390 -14.22 -17.70 26.36
N ASP A 391 -14.73 -18.11 25.18
CA ASP A 391 -14.54 -19.48 24.70
C ASP A 391 -13.06 -19.78 24.41
N GLU A 392 -12.63 -21.00 24.72
CA GLU A 392 -11.38 -21.60 24.25
C GLU A 392 -11.72 -22.64 23.17
N VAL A 393 -10.97 -22.71 22.08
CA VAL A 393 -11.11 -23.80 21.09
C VAL A 393 -9.75 -24.40 20.79
N ILE A 394 -9.74 -25.72 20.65
CA ILE A 394 -8.53 -26.53 20.53
C ILE A 394 -8.67 -27.42 19.31
N ILE A 395 -7.79 -27.25 18.31
CA ILE A 395 -7.68 -28.17 17.18
C ILE A 395 -6.52 -29.13 17.47
N THR A 396 -6.78 -30.42 17.45
CA THR A 396 -5.75 -31.46 17.45
C THR A 396 -5.82 -32.26 16.16
N GLY A 397 -4.72 -32.86 15.73
CA GLY A 397 -4.78 -33.76 14.58
C GLY A 397 -3.60 -34.70 14.49
N PHE A 398 -3.86 -36.01 14.41
CA PHE A 398 -2.86 -37.07 14.44
C PHE A 398 -3.08 -38.19 13.40
N CYS A 399 -1.97 -38.81 12.99
CA CYS A 399 -2.01 -40.10 12.32
C CYS A 399 -2.05 -41.26 13.33
N LYS A 400 -2.75 -42.37 13.00
CA LYS A 400 -2.74 -43.63 13.77
C LYS A 400 -2.12 -44.76 12.93
N PHE A 401 -1.14 -45.47 13.49
CA PHE A 401 -0.49 -46.60 12.80
C PHE A 401 -1.28 -47.91 13.03
N ILE A 402 -2.11 -48.33 12.06
CA ILE A 402 -2.82 -49.61 12.10
C ILE A 402 -1.97 -50.69 11.40
N MET A 403 -1.34 -51.57 12.17
CA MET A 403 -0.73 -52.78 11.62
C MET A 403 -1.80 -53.78 11.19
N HIS A 404 -2.19 -53.75 9.92
CA HIS A 404 -2.98 -54.81 9.29
C HIS A 404 -2.16 -56.10 9.12
N TYR A 405 -1.99 -56.86 10.21
CA TYR A 405 -1.69 -58.29 10.11
C TYR A 405 -2.96 -59.02 9.67
N ALA A 406 -3.06 -59.28 8.36
CA ALA A 406 -4.23 -59.90 7.74
C ALA A 406 -4.34 -61.39 8.12
N LEU A 407 -5.02 -61.68 9.24
CA LEU A 407 -5.41 -63.04 9.61
C LEU A 407 -6.70 -63.41 8.83
N ARG A 408 -6.47 -63.82 7.58
CA ARG A 408 -7.50 -64.11 6.56
C ARG A 408 -8.29 -65.37 6.94
N ILE A 409 -9.47 -65.19 7.54
CA ILE A 409 -10.46 -66.25 7.75
C ILE A 409 -11.65 -66.00 6.81
N GLU A 410 -11.75 -66.83 5.78
CA GLU A 410 -12.91 -66.87 4.89
C GLU A 410 -13.97 -67.82 5.46
N MET A 411 -15.20 -67.33 5.68
CA MET A 411 -16.40 -68.16 5.70
C MET A 411 -17.57 -67.37 5.10
N GLU A 412 -18.29 -67.98 4.17
CA GLU A 412 -19.48 -67.42 3.52
C GLU A 412 -20.79 -67.83 4.24
N MET A 413 -21.88 -67.22 3.78
CA MET A 413 -23.28 -67.68 3.80
C MET A 413 -24.28 -67.16 4.86
N ASN A 414 -25.28 -66.46 4.31
CA ASN A 414 -26.73 -66.63 4.51
C ASN A 414 -27.41 -66.42 5.88
N THR A 415 -27.98 -65.21 6.00
CA THR A 415 -29.38 -64.96 6.45
C THR A 415 -29.74 -65.37 7.91
N PRO A 416 -31.00 -65.28 8.39
CA PRO A 416 -31.37 -64.08 9.15
C PRO A 416 -32.10 -64.33 10.51
N LEU A 417 -32.34 -63.23 11.24
CA LEU A 417 -33.17 -63.10 12.46
C LEU A 417 -32.75 -63.88 13.73
N GLY A 418 -32.67 -63.14 14.84
CA GLY A 418 -33.38 -63.54 16.07
C GLY A 418 -32.56 -63.89 17.33
N LEU A 419 -32.85 -63.14 18.40
CA LEU A 419 -32.68 -63.50 19.82
C LEU A 419 -31.24 -63.67 20.38
N ALA A 420 -31.19 -63.69 21.71
CA ALA A 420 -30.00 -63.63 22.57
C ALA A 420 -30.27 -64.48 23.84
N PRO A 421 -29.45 -64.43 24.92
CA PRO A 421 -27.98 -64.49 25.03
C PRO A 421 -27.52 -65.68 25.92
N ALA A 422 -26.26 -66.14 25.81
CA ALA A 422 -25.69 -67.11 26.77
C ALA A 422 -24.18 -66.95 27.01
N ARG A 423 -23.72 -67.40 28.19
CA ARG A 423 -22.33 -67.33 28.67
C ARG A 423 -21.56 -68.63 28.37
N GLY A 424 -20.26 -68.53 28.09
CA GLY A 424 -19.31 -69.65 28.16
C GLY A 424 -17.87 -69.16 28.27
N ARG A 425 -17.14 -69.59 29.31
CA ARG A 425 -15.70 -69.26 29.49
C ARG A 425 -14.83 -70.38 28.92
N LEU A 426 -13.70 -70.01 28.32
CA LEU A 426 -12.49 -70.82 28.36
C LEU A 426 -11.30 -69.94 28.76
N PHE A 427 -10.31 -70.51 29.45
CA PHE A 427 -9.09 -69.81 29.87
C PHE A 427 -7.92 -70.23 28.97
N LEU A 428 -7.06 -69.26 28.62
CA LEU A 428 -5.71 -69.48 28.13
C LEU A 428 -4.84 -68.32 28.60
N HIS A 429 -3.63 -68.60 29.07
CA HIS A 429 -2.79 -67.66 29.82
C HIS A 429 -1.56 -67.23 29.03
N CYS A 430 -1.07 -66.03 29.34
CA CYS A 430 0.25 -65.48 28.97
C CYS A 430 0.51 -65.22 27.47
N LEU A 431 0.30 -63.96 27.07
CA LEU A 431 1.38 -63.14 26.52
C LEU A 431 1.02 -61.64 26.59
N ASP A 432 1.09 -61.09 27.79
CA ASP A 432 1.02 -59.63 28.01
C ASP A 432 2.38 -58.99 27.66
N ASP A 433 2.59 -58.60 26.39
CA ASP A 433 3.23 -57.33 26.02
C ASP A 433 3.29 -57.11 24.49
N VAL A 434 3.72 -55.92 24.06
CA VAL A 434 4.09 -55.55 22.67
C VAL A 434 2.93 -55.46 21.64
N ILE A 435 2.15 -54.37 21.71
CA ILE A 435 2.07 -53.30 20.68
C ILE A 435 1.02 -52.27 21.12
N LYS A 436 1.47 -51.06 21.48
CA LYS A 436 0.64 -49.85 21.53
C LYS A 436 1.12 -48.94 20.42
N GLY A 437 0.25 -48.60 19.48
CA GLY A 437 0.61 -47.78 18.33
C GLY A 437 0.99 -46.36 18.75
N SER A 438 2.04 -45.80 18.13
CA SER A 438 2.40 -44.40 18.31
C SER A 438 1.38 -43.47 17.63
N PHE A 439 1.10 -42.34 18.28
CA PHE A 439 0.26 -41.26 17.76
C PHE A 439 1.16 -40.11 17.29
N TYR A 440 0.68 -39.32 16.33
CA TYR A 440 1.50 -38.33 15.62
C TYR A 440 0.77 -37.00 15.50
N SER A 441 0.49 -36.33 16.63
CA SER A 441 -0.32 -35.10 16.60
C SER A 441 0.48 -33.82 16.43
N THR A 442 -0.23 -32.76 16.07
CA THR A 442 0.10 -31.40 16.50
C THR A 442 -1.17 -30.76 17.06
N THR A 443 -1.03 -29.67 17.83
CA THR A 443 -2.14 -29.00 18.52
C THR A 443 -2.11 -27.49 18.26
N VAL A 444 -3.30 -26.89 18.16
CA VAL A 444 -3.58 -25.45 18.21
C VAL A 444 -4.56 -25.20 19.36
N THR A 445 -4.32 -24.18 20.15
CA THR A 445 -5.12 -23.77 21.33
C THR A 445 -5.22 -22.24 21.34
N TYR A 446 -6.36 -21.67 21.72
CA TYR A 446 -6.55 -20.22 21.88
C TYR A 446 -7.75 -19.89 22.77
N THR A 447 -7.74 -18.72 23.41
CA THR A 447 -8.86 -18.15 24.18
C THR A 447 -9.38 -16.84 23.57
N PHE A 448 -10.60 -16.44 23.94
CA PHE A 448 -11.16 -15.13 23.67
C PHE A 448 -11.16 -14.22 24.90
N HIS A 449 -10.63 -12.99 24.79
CA HIS A 449 -10.79 -11.96 25.82
C HIS A 449 -11.07 -10.56 25.20
N ASN A 450 -11.71 -9.68 25.99
CA ASN A 450 -12.12 -8.35 25.54
C ASN A 450 -12.24 -7.38 26.74
N ASP A 451 -11.32 -6.42 26.85
CA ASP A 451 -11.29 -5.41 27.92
C ASP A 451 -12.26 -4.23 27.67
N GLN A 452 -13.57 -4.48 27.75
CA GLN A 452 -14.59 -3.41 27.85
C GLN A 452 -15.68 -3.73 28.87
N THR A 453 -15.49 -3.29 30.11
CA THR A 453 -16.48 -3.40 31.20
C THR A 453 -17.50 -2.26 31.16
N THR A 454 -18.72 -2.54 30.70
CA THR A 454 -19.87 -1.65 30.91
C THR A 454 -20.50 -1.93 32.29
N PRO A 455 -20.81 -0.92 33.14
CA PRO A 455 -21.28 -1.19 34.51
C PRO A 455 -22.73 -1.69 34.56
N THR A 456 -22.96 -2.78 35.27
CA THR A 456 -24.31 -3.19 35.72
C THR A 456 -24.62 -2.63 37.11
N SER A 457 -25.90 -2.37 37.37
CA SER A 457 -26.37 -1.71 38.59
C SER A 457 -26.31 -2.62 39.83
N GLN A 458 -26.02 -2.01 40.98
CA GLN A 458 -25.94 -2.70 42.27
C GLN A 458 -27.31 -3.15 42.78
N SER A 459 -27.34 -4.28 43.50
CA SER A 459 -28.30 -4.53 44.58
C SER A 459 -27.57 -5.04 45.82
N ASN A 460 -28.05 -4.68 47.01
CA ASN A 460 -27.27 -4.73 48.26
C ASN A 460 -27.57 -5.96 49.13
N SER A 461 -26.54 -6.52 49.81
CA SER A 461 -26.68 -7.03 51.21
C SER A 461 -25.35 -7.41 51.91
N THR A 462 -24.85 -6.48 52.74
CA THR A 462 -24.34 -6.71 54.12
C THR A 462 -23.43 -7.92 54.48
N THR A 463 -22.10 -7.69 54.42
CA THR A 463 -21.13 -7.63 55.56
C THR A 463 -20.80 -8.82 56.51
N ASN A 464 -19.51 -8.84 56.95
CA ASN A 464 -18.87 -9.51 58.13
C ASN A 464 -18.33 -10.94 57.90
N ALA A 465 -17.16 -11.39 58.39
CA ALA A 465 -15.94 -10.80 59.00
C ALA A 465 -14.80 -11.88 58.90
N VAL A 466 -13.49 -11.64 58.62
CA VAL A 466 -12.42 -10.90 59.36
C VAL A 466 -12.10 -11.53 60.74
N PRO A 467 -10.82 -11.72 61.22
CA PRO A 467 -9.46 -11.52 60.63
C PRO A 467 -8.45 -12.70 60.79
N VAL A 468 -7.25 -12.57 60.18
CA VAL A 468 -5.94 -12.93 60.79
C VAL A 468 -4.91 -11.85 60.40
N HIS A 469 -3.91 -11.56 61.24
CA HIS A 469 -2.99 -10.41 61.11
C HIS A 469 -1.53 -10.77 60.81
N SER A 470 -0.80 -9.79 60.23
CA SER A 470 0.67 -9.65 60.13
C SER A 470 1.41 -10.64 59.20
N THR A 471 2.58 -10.32 58.62
CA THR A 471 3.50 -9.19 58.83
C THR A 471 3.82 -8.40 57.55
N GLU A 472 4.37 -7.19 57.74
CA GLU A 472 4.98 -6.25 56.77
C GLU A 472 5.28 -6.78 55.36
N ALA A 473 4.60 -6.23 54.36
CA ALA A 473 4.96 -6.42 52.95
C ALA A 473 6.12 -5.48 52.57
N PRO A 474 7.18 -5.96 51.89
CA PRO A 474 8.21 -5.07 51.36
C PRO A 474 7.62 -4.17 50.27
N ILE A 475 7.96 -2.88 50.33
CA ILE A 475 7.55 -1.88 49.34
C ILE A 475 7.94 -2.37 47.94
N PRO A 476 7.03 -2.40 46.96
CA PRO A 476 7.39 -2.60 45.56
C PRO A 476 8.28 -1.42 45.14
N ILE A 477 9.59 -1.64 45.10
CA ILE A 477 10.53 -0.66 44.59
C ILE A 477 10.14 -0.39 43.15
N THR A 478 9.68 0.83 42.86
CA THR A 478 9.45 1.28 41.49
C THR A 478 10.77 1.19 40.75
N VAL A 479 10.94 0.14 39.94
CA VAL A 479 12.11 -0.02 39.08
C VAL A 479 11.99 1.02 37.97
N HIS A 480 12.49 2.22 38.27
CA HIS A 480 12.89 3.18 37.27
C HIS A 480 13.98 2.53 36.41
N LEU A 481 13.55 1.84 35.35
CA LEU A 481 14.45 1.48 34.25
C LEU A 481 15.06 2.81 33.74
N PRO A 482 16.40 2.99 33.83
CA PRO A 482 17.01 4.24 33.46
C PRO A 482 16.86 4.49 31.97
N GLN A 483 16.82 5.77 31.57
CA GLN A 483 16.89 6.17 30.16
C GLN A 483 18.24 5.74 29.54
N GLN A 484 18.32 4.50 29.06
CA GLN A 484 19.42 4.05 28.23
C GLN A 484 19.16 4.43 26.77
N THR A 485 19.71 5.58 26.39
CA THR A 485 19.83 6.01 24.99
C THR A 485 20.68 5.02 24.18
N GLN A 486 20.05 4.33 23.22
CA GLN A 486 20.70 3.60 22.13
C GLN A 486 19.99 3.91 20.79
N PRO A 487 20.66 3.81 19.63
CA PRO A 487 20.44 4.77 18.54
C PRO A 487 19.39 4.40 17.48
N ASN A 488 18.58 5.40 17.12
CA ASN A 488 18.06 5.73 15.78
C ASN A 488 17.99 4.62 14.71
N SER A 489 16.86 3.93 14.63
CA SER A 489 16.42 3.19 13.42
C SER A 489 14.92 3.32 13.14
N ALA A 490 14.08 3.43 14.19
CA ALA A 490 12.62 3.46 14.11
C ALA A 490 11.98 4.47 13.13
N PRO A 491 12.44 5.74 13.00
CA PRO A 491 11.72 6.76 12.21
C PRO A 491 11.56 6.43 10.72
N ALA A 492 12.44 5.61 10.16
CA ALA A 492 12.34 5.15 8.77
C ALA A 492 11.23 4.10 8.61
N ALA A 493 11.17 3.10 9.50
CA ALA A 493 10.19 2.03 9.46
C ALA A 493 8.74 2.58 9.57
N THR A 494 8.49 3.48 10.52
CA THR A 494 7.15 4.10 10.70
C THR A 494 6.73 4.93 9.48
N LYS A 495 7.67 5.65 8.84
CA LYS A 495 7.40 6.42 7.61
C LYS A 495 7.17 5.54 6.39
N ILE A 496 7.88 4.42 6.26
CA ILE A 496 7.67 3.44 5.19
C ILE A 496 6.29 2.77 5.36
N GLN A 497 5.93 2.37 6.58
CA GLN A 497 4.63 1.77 6.87
C GLN A 497 3.47 2.74 6.64
N SER A 498 3.57 4.02 7.03
CA SER A 498 2.53 5.01 6.76
C SER A 498 2.40 5.34 5.28
N ALA A 499 3.51 5.47 4.55
CA ALA A 499 3.52 5.67 3.10
C ALA A 499 2.88 4.47 2.35
N TYR A 500 3.15 3.24 2.80
CA TYR A 500 2.57 2.01 2.24
C TYR A 500 1.05 1.91 2.50
N ARG A 501 0.59 2.19 3.73
CA ARG A 501 -0.84 2.30 4.06
C ARG A 501 -1.53 3.35 3.19
N ALA A 502 -0.96 4.55 3.12
CA ALA A 502 -1.47 5.66 2.30
C ALA A 502 -1.36 5.42 0.78
N HIS A 503 -0.56 4.45 0.32
CA HIS A 503 -0.55 3.99 -1.07
C HIS A 503 -1.69 3.01 -1.32
N ARG A 504 -1.86 1.97 -0.48
CA ARG A 504 -2.98 1.01 -0.61
C ARG A 504 -4.34 1.71 -0.59
N ILE A 505 -4.58 2.64 0.34
CA ILE A 505 -5.82 3.44 0.42
C ILE A 505 -6.11 4.15 -0.91
N ARG A 506 -5.09 4.79 -1.53
CA ARG A 506 -5.23 5.45 -2.83
C ARG A 506 -5.59 4.49 -3.95
N THR A 507 -4.92 3.33 -4.03
CA THR A 507 -5.21 2.33 -5.07
C THR A 507 -6.64 1.82 -4.97
N LEU A 508 -7.12 1.61 -3.74
CA LEU A 508 -8.47 1.13 -3.47
C LEU A 508 -9.55 2.18 -3.82
N HIS A 509 -9.31 3.44 -3.44
CA HIS A 509 -10.24 4.53 -3.76
C HIS A 509 -10.30 4.87 -5.27
N ARG A 510 -9.25 4.52 -6.05
CA ARG A 510 -9.31 4.55 -7.52
C ARG A 510 -10.30 3.51 -8.05
N THR A 511 -10.19 2.26 -7.61
CA THR A 511 -11.08 1.18 -8.08
C THR A 511 -12.55 1.46 -7.77
N ILE A 512 -12.89 2.05 -6.60
CA ILE A 512 -14.25 2.54 -6.31
C ILE A 512 -14.67 3.59 -7.35
N SER A 513 -13.84 4.61 -7.59
CA SER A 513 -14.14 5.69 -8.53
C SER A 513 -14.29 5.19 -9.97
N SER A 514 -13.50 4.20 -10.40
CA SER A 514 -13.59 3.57 -11.72
C SER A 514 -14.94 2.85 -11.92
N VAL A 515 -15.54 2.36 -10.83
CA VAL A 515 -16.83 1.69 -10.86
C VAL A 515 -17.99 2.69 -10.75
N ASP A 516 -17.85 3.75 -9.96
CA ASP A 516 -18.81 4.86 -9.93
C ASP A 516 -18.92 5.55 -11.30
N SER A 517 -17.79 5.74 -12.00
CA SER A 517 -17.77 6.30 -13.35
C SER A 517 -18.31 5.35 -14.44
N ALA A 518 -18.29 4.03 -14.20
CA ALA A 518 -18.99 3.09 -15.07
C ALA A 518 -20.49 3.00 -14.71
N ALA A 519 -20.85 3.25 -13.44
CA ALA A 519 -22.23 3.35 -12.99
C ALA A 519 -22.90 4.61 -13.56
N ASP A 520 -22.17 5.74 -13.63
CA ASP A 520 -22.56 6.92 -14.41
C ASP A 520 -22.92 6.57 -15.87
N GLU A 521 -22.13 5.71 -16.52
CA GLU A 521 -22.32 5.35 -17.93
C GLU A 521 -23.56 4.45 -18.12
N LEU A 522 -23.74 3.44 -17.27
CA LEU A 522 -24.96 2.62 -17.28
C LEU A 522 -26.21 3.43 -16.92
N GLN A 523 -26.13 4.37 -15.97
CA GLN A 523 -27.25 5.26 -15.65
C GLN A 523 -27.68 6.07 -16.89
N ARG A 524 -26.72 6.69 -17.60
CA ARG A 524 -26.98 7.45 -18.85
C ARG A 524 -27.41 6.59 -20.05
N VAL A 525 -27.33 5.27 -19.95
CA VAL A 525 -27.86 4.32 -20.94
C VAL A 525 -29.28 3.92 -20.57
N ILE A 526 -29.53 3.50 -19.33
CA ILE A 526 -30.86 3.15 -18.80
C ILE A 526 -31.82 4.35 -18.86
N GLN A 527 -31.32 5.58 -18.72
CA GLN A 527 -32.10 6.83 -18.84
C GLN A 527 -32.53 7.19 -20.27
N ARG A 528 -32.14 6.44 -21.31
CA ARG A 528 -32.55 6.73 -22.71
C ARG A 528 -33.85 6.02 -23.04
N GLN A 529 -34.83 6.77 -23.57
CA GLN A 529 -36.12 6.22 -23.96
C GLN A 529 -35.98 5.01 -24.92
N ASP A 530 -35.15 5.13 -25.96
CA ASP A 530 -34.82 4.05 -26.90
C ASP A 530 -34.35 2.76 -26.20
N THR A 531 -33.66 2.88 -25.06
CA THR A 531 -33.14 1.76 -24.28
C THR A 531 -34.19 1.22 -23.31
N VAL A 532 -34.99 2.07 -22.67
CA VAL A 532 -36.18 1.67 -21.88
C VAL A 532 -37.14 0.84 -22.74
N ASP A 533 -37.41 1.27 -23.96
CA ASP A 533 -38.33 0.59 -24.88
C ASP A 533 -37.72 -0.69 -25.48
N ALA A 534 -36.39 -0.74 -25.66
CA ALA A 534 -35.68 -1.98 -26.00
C ALA A 534 -35.74 -3.01 -24.86
N ILE A 535 -35.47 -2.60 -23.61
CA ILE A 535 -35.54 -3.48 -22.42
C ILE A 535 -36.94 -4.07 -22.24
N ARG A 536 -37.99 -3.30 -22.55
CA ARG A 536 -39.40 -3.74 -22.53
C ARG A 536 -39.79 -4.71 -23.67
N SER A 537 -39.00 -4.80 -24.74
CA SER A 537 -39.34 -5.59 -25.93
C SER A 537 -38.36 -6.71 -26.29
N ASP A 538 -37.14 -6.71 -25.76
CA ASP A 538 -36.18 -7.82 -25.85
C ASP A 538 -35.54 -8.12 -24.48
N GLU A 539 -35.92 -9.28 -23.90
CA GLU A 539 -35.32 -9.83 -22.68
C GLU A 539 -33.79 -10.00 -22.79
N ARG A 540 -33.19 -10.05 -23.99
CA ARG A 540 -31.72 -10.11 -24.16
C ARG A 540 -31.03 -8.81 -23.78
N GLU A 541 -31.59 -7.65 -24.15
CA GLU A 541 -31.00 -6.36 -23.78
C GLU A 541 -31.23 -6.06 -22.29
N LYS A 542 -32.37 -6.49 -21.72
CA LYS A 542 -32.57 -6.54 -20.27
C LYS A 542 -31.53 -7.41 -19.57
N LEU A 543 -31.30 -8.65 -20.03
CA LEU A 543 -30.31 -9.56 -19.43
C LEU A 543 -28.90 -8.96 -19.50
N ARG A 544 -28.53 -8.40 -20.65
CA ARG A 544 -27.26 -7.70 -20.89
C ARG A 544 -27.07 -6.48 -19.98
N MET A 545 -28.13 -5.71 -19.72
CA MET A 545 -28.10 -4.56 -18.81
C MET A 545 -27.91 -5.01 -17.36
N ASN A 546 -28.61 -6.08 -16.95
CA ASN A 546 -28.45 -6.70 -15.63
C ASN A 546 -27.04 -7.31 -15.45
N GLU A 547 -26.51 -8.01 -16.46
CA GLU A 547 -25.11 -8.49 -16.46
C GLU A 547 -24.10 -7.35 -16.32
N ALA A 548 -24.35 -6.19 -16.95
CA ALA A 548 -23.48 -5.02 -16.86
C ALA A 548 -23.54 -4.34 -15.47
N LEU A 549 -24.74 -4.12 -14.91
CA LEU A 549 -24.92 -3.60 -13.55
C LEU A 549 -24.30 -4.54 -12.51
N MET A 550 -24.55 -5.84 -12.64
CA MET A 550 -23.90 -6.85 -11.81
C MET A 550 -22.38 -6.76 -11.97
N ALA A 551 -21.82 -6.74 -13.18
CA ALA A 551 -20.38 -6.62 -13.41
C ALA A 551 -19.74 -5.37 -12.78
N LEU A 552 -20.53 -4.32 -12.49
CA LEU A 552 -20.07 -3.19 -11.70
C LEU A 552 -20.11 -3.47 -10.20
N LEU A 553 -21.17 -4.02 -9.63
CA LEU A 553 -21.14 -4.54 -8.25
C LEU A 553 -19.99 -5.54 -8.05
N LEU A 554 -19.74 -6.41 -9.05
CA LEU A 554 -18.63 -7.36 -9.07
C LEU A 554 -17.26 -6.66 -8.97
N ARG A 555 -17.10 -5.52 -9.66
CA ARG A 555 -15.87 -4.71 -9.59
C ARG A 555 -15.84 -3.77 -8.38
N LEU A 556 -16.95 -3.41 -7.78
CA LEU A 556 -16.99 -2.49 -6.64
C LEU A 556 -16.56 -3.16 -5.35
N ASP A 557 -17.04 -4.39 -5.13
CA ASP A 557 -16.62 -5.20 -4.01
C ASP A 557 -15.13 -5.59 -4.11
N SER A 558 -14.53 -5.51 -5.32
CA SER A 558 -13.08 -5.67 -5.59
C SER A 558 -12.15 -4.70 -4.84
N VAL A 559 -12.72 -3.90 -3.95
CA VAL A 559 -12.06 -2.93 -3.09
C VAL A 559 -12.18 -3.34 -1.63
N PRO A 560 -11.15 -4.02 -1.06
CA PRO A 560 -11.11 -4.40 0.36
C PRO A 560 -11.20 -3.21 1.33
N GLY A 561 -12.27 -3.19 2.15
CA GLY A 561 -12.69 -2.05 2.99
C GLY A 561 -12.04 -1.92 4.37
N TRP A 562 -10.75 -2.21 4.51
CA TRP A 562 -10.01 -2.12 5.80
C TRP A 562 -9.73 -0.69 6.27
N ASP A 563 -9.94 0.31 5.42
CA ASP A 563 -9.88 1.73 5.76
C ASP A 563 -11.31 2.31 5.81
N PRO A 564 -11.69 3.07 6.86
CA PRO A 564 -13.04 3.58 7.02
C PRO A 564 -13.53 4.46 5.85
N ALA A 565 -12.67 5.29 5.25
CA ALA A 565 -13.05 6.18 4.17
C ALA A 565 -13.21 5.41 2.84
N VAL A 566 -12.34 4.42 2.58
CA VAL A 566 -12.53 3.47 1.46
C VAL A 566 -13.85 2.72 1.61
N ARG A 567 -14.19 2.26 2.81
CA ARG A 567 -15.41 1.49 3.09
C ARG A 567 -16.69 2.31 2.89
N GLU A 568 -16.71 3.58 3.27
CA GLU A 568 -17.89 4.45 3.07
C GLU A 568 -18.02 4.91 1.61
N ALA A 569 -16.90 5.19 0.93
CA ALA A 569 -16.90 5.41 -0.51
C ALA A 569 -17.45 4.19 -1.28
N ARG A 570 -17.11 2.96 -0.85
CA ARG A 570 -17.63 1.72 -1.43
C ARG A 570 -19.16 1.63 -1.25
N ARG A 571 -19.65 1.85 -0.03
CA ARG A 571 -21.09 1.85 0.30
C ARG A 571 -21.91 2.79 -0.58
N LYS A 572 -21.43 4.03 -0.81
CA LYS A 572 -22.17 5.01 -1.62
C LYS A 572 -22.42 4.51 -3.04
N VAL A 573 -21.41 3.95 -3.68
CA VAL A 573 -21.52 3.43 -5.06
C VAL A 573 -22.35 2.13 -5.09
N SER A 574 -22.29 1.30 -4.05
CA SER A 574 -23.11 0.07 -3.98
C SER A 574 -24.60 0.39 -3.97
N ARG A 575 -25.04 1.33 -3.12
CA ARG A 575 -26.44 1.79 -3.07
C ARG A 575 -26.91 2.30 -4.43
N ARG A 576 -26.09 3.10 -5.10
CA ARG A 576 -26.38 3.67 -6.42
C ARG A 576 -26.60 2.59 -7.49
N ILE A 577 -25.76 1.55 -7.54
CA ILE A 577 -25.90 0.49 -8.54
C ILE A 577 -27.13 -0.39 -8.25
N VAL A 578 -27.42 -0.69 -6.97
CA VAL A 578 -28.64 -1.41 -6.57
C VAL A 578 -29.90 -0.64 -6.96
N GLY A 579 -29.96 0.67 -6.70
CA GLY A 579 -31.10 1.50 -7.12
C GLY A 579 -31.31 1.51 -8.65
N MET A 580 -30.24 1.53 -9.45
CA MET A 580 -30.35 1.37 -10.91
C MET A 580 -30.90 -0.01 -11.34
N GLN A 581 -30.71 -1.03 -10.51
CA GLN A 581 -31.18 -2.38 -10.76
C GLN A 581 -32.67 -2.53 -10.42
N GLU A 582 -33.11 -1.95 -9.29
CA GLU A 582 -34.53 -1.80 -8.93
C GLU A 582 -35.30 -1.01 -10.00
N ILE A 583 -34.69 0.05 -10.56
CA ILE A 583 -35.22 0.83 -11.69
C ILE A 583 -35.38 -0.04 -12.95
N LEU A 584 -34.38 -0.88 -13.27
CA LEU A 584 -34.38 -1.75 -14.45
C LEU A 584 -35.48 -2.82 -14.39
N ASP A 585 -35.69 -3.39 -13.20
CA ASP A 585 -36.74 -4.39 -12.98
C ASP A 585 -38.14 -3.72 -12.98
N ALA A 586 -38.31 -2.54 -12.36
CA ALA A 586 -39.56 -1.78 -12.41
C ALA A 586 -39.96 -1.35 -13.85
N ILE A 587 -38.98 -1.03 -14.71
CA ILE A 587 -39.21 -0.80 -16.16
C ILE A 587 -39.80 -2.05 -16.83
N THR A 588 -39.40 -3.24 -16.39
CA THR A 588 -39.83 -4.53 -16.94
C THR A 588 -41.20 -4.98 -16.43
N GLU A 589 -41.54 -4.71 -15.16
CA GLU A 589 -42.85 -5.10 -14.58
C GLU A 589 -44.03 -4.34 -15.21
N SER A 590 -43.78 -3.18 -15.83
CA SER A 590 -44.77 -2.41 -16.60
C SER A 590 -45.16 -3.07 -17.95
N LYS A 591 -45.80 -4.24 -17.89
CA LYS A 591 -46.32 -4.95 -19.07
C LYS A 591 -47.47 -4.21 -19.75
N VAL A 592 -47.50 -4.32 -21.09
CA VAL A 592 -48.58 -3.81 -21.93
C VAL A 592 -49.69 -4.88 -22.05
N GLU A 593 -50.71 -4.78 -21.21
CA GLU A 593 -51.99 -5.48 -21.39
C GLU A 593 -53.16 -4.48 -21.38
N ASP A 594 -53.77 -4.33 -22.57
CA ASP A 594 -54.97 -3.56 -22.92
C ASP A 594 -55.04 -2.06 -22.57
N GLY A 595 -55.97 -1.38 -23.27
CA GLY A 595 -56.03 0.08 -23.32
C GLY A 595 -56.68 0.72 -22.09
N GLN A 596 -56.16 1.90 -21.72
CA GLN A 596 -56.60 2.77 -20.61
C GLN A 596 -56.15 2.35 -19.19
N SER A 597 -54.85 2.43 -18.92
CA SER A 597 -54.32 2.60 -17.55
C SER A 597 -54.02 4.09 -17.28
N TYR A 598 -54.71 4.68 -16.30
CA TYR A 598 -54.54 6.08 -15.90
C TYR A 598 -53.35 6.23 -14.93
N PHE A 599 -52.12 6.30 -15.45
CA PHE A 599 -50.97 6.74 -14.62
C PHE A 599 -49.89 7.59 -15.29
N TRP A 600 -49.85 7.70 -16.62
CA TRP A 600 -48.95 8.61 -17.34
C TRP A 600 -49.70 9.35 -18.45
N GLY A 601 -50.35 10.46 -18.09
CA GLY A 601 -51.16 11.26 -19.01
C GLY A 601 -50.45 12.51 -19.51
N TYR A 602 -50.19 12.55 -20.82
CA TYR A 602 -50.15 13.76 -21.67
C TYR A 602 -49.73 15.11 -21.03
N ASP A 603 -48.53 15.16 -20.47
CA ASP A 603 -47.65 16.33 -20.68
C ASP A 603 -46.18 15.89 -20.74
N GLY A 604 -45.32 16.75 -21.28
CA GLY A 604 -43.89 16.49 -21.39
C GLY A 604 -43.12 16.77 -20.09
N PHE A 605 -41.97 16.11 -19.97
CA PHE A 605 -40.93 16.29 -18.93
C PHE A 605 -41.19 15.73 -17.51
N THR A 606 -40.37 14.72 -17.20
CA THR A 606 -39.66 14.49 -15.91
C THR A 606 -40.46 14.56 -14.60
N ARG A 607 -40.62 13.39 -13.97
CA ARG A 607 -40.21 13.24 -12.57
C ARG A 607 -38.68 13.12 -12.56
N ASN A 608 -37.97 13.91 -11.76
CA ASN A 608 -36.51 13.92 -11.82
C ASN A 608 -35.92 12.67 -11.15
N TRP A 609 -34.83 12.13 -11.70
CA TRP A 609 -34.11 11.01 -11.10
C TRP A 609 -33.49 11.38 -9.75
N ASP A 610 -33.10 12.64 -9.56
CA ASP A 610 -32.63 13.14 -8.27
C ASP A 610 -33.78 13.28 -7.24
N GLU A 611 -35.03 13.48 -7.68
CA GLU A 611 -36.19 13.55 -6.78
C GLU A 611 -36.56 12.16 -6.25
N VAL A 612 -36.52 11.13 -7.11
CA VAL A 612 -36.76 9.74 -6.68
C VAL A 612 -35.66 9.28 -5.70
N LEU A 613 -34.40 9.64 -5.97
CA LEU A 613 -33.30 9.38 -5.03
C LEU A 613 -33.44 10.18 -3.74
N ALA A 614 -33.90 11.44 -3.79
CA ALA A 614 -34.13 12.27 -2.60
C ALA A 614 -35.30 11.75 -1.75
N GLU A 615 -36.42 11.34 -2.35
CA GLU A 615 -37.53 10.69 -1.63
C GLU A 615 -37.05 9.42 -0.90
N MET A 616 -36.24 8.59 -1.56
CA MET A 616 -35.65 7.40 -0.94
C MET A 616 -34.63 7.73 0.15
N GLU A 617 -33.80 8.77 0.00
CA GLU A 617 -32.91 9.23 1.08
C GLU A 617 -33.70 9.84 2.26
N GLU A 618 -34.81 10.56 2.00
CA GLU A 618 -35.65 11.17 3.03
C GLU A 618 -36.47 10.14 3.82
N ASP A 619 -37.06 9.13 3.17
CA ASP A 619 -37.82 8.07 3.85
C ASP A 619 -36.90 7.08 4.59
N VAL A 620 -35.66 6.88 4.13
CA VAL A 620 -34.61 6.24 4.94
C VAL A 620 -34.24 7.10 6.14
N CYS A 621 -34.14 8.43 5.99
CA CYS A 621 -33.87 9.33 7.11
C CYS A 621 -34.99 9.29 8.18
N LYS A 622 -36.26 9.34 7.75
CA LYS A 622 -37.44 9.21 8.63
C LYS A 622 -37.51 7.86 9.36
N SER A 623 -37.00 6.79 8.75
CA SER A 623 -36.95 5.46 9.37
C SER A 623 -35.70 5.21 10.24
N THR A 624 -34.75 6.14 10.30
CA THR A 624 -33.61 6.11 11.24
C THR A 624 -33.49 7.38 12.10
N GLY A 625 -34.55 7.68 12.87
CA GLY A 625 -34.51 8.36 14.17
C GLY A 625 -33.71 9.66 14.28
N GLY A 626 -34.32 10.80 13.94
CA GLY A 626 -33.67 12.12 13.98
C GLY A 626 -33.13 12.54 15.36
N ASP A 627 -33.76 12.13 16.45
CA ASP A 627 -33.50 12.61 17.82
C ASP A 627 -32.09 12.27 18.36
N GLU A 628 -31.44 11.20 17.87
CA GLU A 628 -30.09 10.83 18.33
C GLU A 628 -28.99 11.73 17.76
N LEU A 629 -29.19 12.31 16.58
CA LEU A 629 -28.16 13.11 15.91
C LEU A 629 -28.03 14.52 16.53
N GLU A 630 -29.14 15.13 16.95
CA GLU A 630 -29.09 16.38 17.72
C GLU A 630 -28.41 16.17 19.08
N ARG A 631 -28.71 15.06 19.77
CA ARG A 631 -28.07 14.71 21.05
C ARG A 631 -26.57 14.49 20.89
N PHE A 632 -26.13 13.80 19.82
CA PHE A 632 -24.70 13.63 19.52
C PHE A 632 -23.98 14.97 19.27
N CYS A 633 -24.61 15.89 18.51
CA CYS A 633 -24.07 17.24 18.28
C CYS A 633 -23.97 18.05 19.58
N ALA A 634 -24.98 18.00 20.45
CA ALA A 634 -24.96 18.68 21.74
C ALA A 634 -23.85 18.17 22.67
N GLU A 635 -23.68 16.84 22.78
CA GLU A 635 -22.69 16.23 23.67
C GLU A 635 -21.23 16.35 23.16
N HIS A 636 -21.00 16.38 21.84
CA HIS A 636 -19.65 16.26 21.27
C HIS A 636 -19.16 17.47 20.46
N LEU A 637 -20.01 18.44 20.10
CA LEU A 637 -19.63 19.60 19.26
C LEU A 637 -19.81 20.97 19.94
N GLY A 638 -20.34 21.03 21.16
CA GLY A 638 -20.08 22.14 22.09
C GLY A 638 -20.70 23.49 21.75
N PHE A 639 -21.93 23.50 21.22
CA PHE A 639 -22.74 24.72 21.08
C PHE A 639 -24.05 24.60 21.86
N HIS A 640 -24.24 25.43 22.88
CA HIS A 640 -25.51 26.08 23.23
C HIS A 640 -25.25 27.24 24.21
N GLU A 641 -26.12 28.24 24.19
CA GLU A 641 -26.06 29.43 25.04
C GLU A 641 -26.79 29.21 26.39
N GLU A 642 -26.33 29.97 27.39
CA GLU A 642 -26.91 30.41 28.69
C GLU A 642 -28.32 29.93 29.12
N GLU A 643 -28.64 29.74 30.42
CA GLU A 643 -28.11 30.35 31.65
C GLU A 643 -28.50 29.54 32.94
N VAL A 644 -27.93 29.89 34.13
CA VAL A 644 -28.53 29.72 35.51
C VAL A 644 -28.69 28.26 36.05
N LYS A 645 -28.27 27.85 37.28
CA LYS A 645 -27.78 28.53 38.53
C LYS A 645 -27.05 27.56 39.52
N GLU A 646 -26.20 28.13 40.41
CA GLU A 646 -25.87 27.82 41.85
C GLU A 646 -25.84 26.34 42.38
N GLU A 647 -24.94 25.84 43.26
CA GLU A 647 -23.87 26.35 44.18
C GLU A 647 -22.60 25.43 44.04
N MET A 648 -21.33 25.85 44.15
CA MET A 648 -20.50 26.27 45.32
C MET A 648 -20.47 25.27 46.50
N GLU A 649 -19.32 24.91 47.12
CA GLU A 649 -17.96 25.49 47.10
C GLU A 649 -16.81 24.47 46.83
N ALA A 650 -15.79 24.89 46.07
CA ALA A 650 -14.45 24.27 46.01
C ALA A 650 -13.39 25.32 45.59
N ASP A 651 -13.50 26.52 46.16
CA ASP A 651 -13.47 27.73 45.35
C ASP A 651 -12.22 28.62 45.47
N TRP A 652 -11.08 28.21 44.87
CA TRP A 652 -9.98 29.18 44.66
C TRP A 652 -9.01 28.88 43.50
N ARG A 653 -8.70 27.62 43.21
CA ARG A 653 -7.69 27.29 42.18
C ARG A 653 -8.20 27.59 40.77
N ASP A 654 -9.44 27.22 40.49
CA ASP A 654 -9.99 27.24 39.13
C ASP A 654 -10.68 28.56 38.76
N ARG A 655 -11.08 29.39 39.73
CA ARG A 655 -11.69 30.71 39.47
C ARG A 655 -10.69 31.86 39.27
N ILE A 656 -9.41 31.70 39.65
CA ILE A 656 -8.42 32.78 39.54
C ILE A 656 -7.25 32.37 38.63
N LEU A 657 -6.57 31.26 38.91
CA LEU A 657 -5.29 30.96 38.22
C LEU A 657 -5.50 30.63 36.74
N PHE A 658 -6.42 29.72 36.42
CA PHE A 658 -6.68 29.33 35.03
C PHE A 658 -7.37 30.43 34.21
N PRO A 659 -8.34 31.21 34.72
CA PRO A 659 -8.88 32.36 34.01
C PRO A 659 -7.84 33.46 33.76
N PHE A 660 -6.93 33.73 34.71
CA PHE A 660 -5.89 34.74 34.50
C PHE A 660 -4.84 34.29 33.48
N LEU A 661 -4.44 33.01 33.51
CA LEU A 661 -3.60 32.40 32.47
C LEU A 661 -4.33 32.33 31.11
N GLY A 662 -5.63 32.10 31.12
CA GLY A 662 -6.51 32.11 29.94
C GLY A 662 -6.59 33.51 29.33
N ILE A 663 -6.78 34.56 30.12
CA ILE A 663 -6.78 35.97 29.69
C ILE A 663 -5.41 36.36 29.16
N ILE A 664 -4.30 35.97 29.81
CA ILE A 664 -2.94 36.20 29.27
C ILE A 664 -2.77 35.49 27.93
N SER A 665 -3.20 34.23 27.82
CA SER A 665 -3.12 33.45 26.58
C SER A 665 -3.98 34.07 25.47
N PHE A 666 -5.19 34.52 25.79
CA PHE A 666 -6.15 35.10 24.83
C PHE A 666 -5.76 36.51 24.40
N THR A 667 -5.25 37.36 25.31
CA THR A 667 -4.67 38.66 24.94
C THR A 667 -3.38 38.50 24.15
N THR A 668 -2.57 37.47 24.43
CA THR A 668 -1.43 37.10 23.57
C THR A 668 -1.92 36.62 22.20
N LEU A 669 -2.95 35.78 22.12
CA LEU A 669 -3.52 35.29 20.86
C LEU A 669 -4.13 36.43 20.02
N LEU A 670 -4.79 37.39 20.65
CA LEU A 670 -5.28 38.61 20.00
C LEU A 670 -4.13 39.50 19.52
N TYR A 671 -3.12 39.76 20.37
CA TYR A 671 -1.94 40.52 19.99
C TYR A 671 -1.17 39.88 18.83
N LEU A 672 -1.10 38.54 18.77
CA LEU A 672 -0.53 37.80 17.65
C LEU A 672 -1.39 37.80 16.38
N ASN A 673 -2.73 37.89 16.49
CA ASN A 673 -3.62 38.00 15.33
C ASN A 673 -3.71 39.42 14.76
N PHE A 674 -3.55 40.46 15.59
CA PHE A 674 -3.59 41.86 15.16
C PHE A 674 -2.20 42.47 14.90
N SER A 675 -1.12 41.68 14.99
CA SER A 675 0.25 42.10 14.64
C SER A 675 0.66 41.54 13.29
N ASP A 676 0.51 42.33 12.22
CA ASP A 676 0.93 42.01 10.85
C ASP A 676 2.45 41.76 10.69
N GLN A 677 3.26 41.95 11.75
CA GLN A 677 4.72 41.88 11.71
C GLN A 677 5.31 40.53 12.17
N LEU A 678 4.50 39.56 12.61
CA LEU A 678 5.00 38.27 13.13
C LEU A 678 4.77 37.10 12.18
N SER A 679 5.77 36.82 11.34
CA SER A 679 5.81 35.65 10.46
C SER A 679 6.32 34.39 11.18
N PHE A 680 5.40 33.49 11.57
CA PHE A 680 5.78 32.15 12.05
C PHE A 680 6.22 31.24 10.89
N PRO A 681 7.33 30.49 11.01
CA PRO A 681 7.72 29.52 9.99
C PRO A 681 6.76 28.32 9.98
N VAL A 682 6.26 27.94 8.80
CA VAL A 682 5.30 26.84 8.62
C VAL A 682 6.01 25.48 8.78
N LEU A 683 6.15 25.04 10.03
CA LEU A 683 6.92 23.85 10.47
C LEU A 683 6.54 22.51 9.81
N TRP A 684 5.39 22.42 9.13
CA TRP A 684 4.94 21.20 8.44
C TRP A 684 5.50 21.05 7.01
N GLN A 685 5.82 22.15 6.32
CA GLN A 685 6.20 22.10 4.90
C GLN A 685 7.69 21.80 4.69
N PRO A 686 8.06 21.08 3.62
CA PRO A 686 9.46 20.85 3.31
C PRO A 686 10.18 22.17 2.95
N LYS A 687 11.41 22.31 3.44
CA LYS A 687 12.37 23.28 2.88
C LYS A 687 12.66 22.93 1.42
N MET A 688 12.69 23.97 0.60
CA MET A 688 13.11 23.96 -0.81
C MET A 688 13.86 25.29 -1.04
N ALA A 689 14.91 25.28 -1.85
CA ALA A 689 15.57 26.50 -2.30
C ALA A 689 15.04 26.92 -3.68
N PHE A 690 15.15 28.22 -3.99
CA PHE A 690 14.82 28.78 -5.31
C PHE A 690 15.73 28.21 -6.40
N VAL A 691 15.27 28.28 -7.65
CA VAL A 691 16.06 27.91 -8.83
C VAL A 691 16.61 29.19 -9.46
N GLY A 692 17.93 29.26 -9.63
CA GLY A 692 18.60 30.29 -10.42
C GLY A 692 19.08 29.73 -11.76
N THR A 693 19.72 30.57 -12.56
CA THR A 693 20.48 30.17 -13.75
C THR A 693 21.97 30.43 -13.57
N ASN A 694 22.79 29.62 -14.22
CA ASN A 694 24.24 29.83 -14.35
C ASN A 694 24.63 29.54 -15.79
N SER A 695 24.83 30.61 -16.58
CA SER A 695 24.92 30.52 -18.05
C SER A 695 23.76 29.71 -18.62
N THR A 696 24.03 28.52 -19.17
CA THR A 696 23.08 27.72 -19.93
C THR A 696 22.44 26.59 -19.10
N HIS A 697 22.58 26.62 -17.78
CA HIS A 697 22.07 25.60 -16.86
C HIS A 697 21.20 26.20 -15.74
N PHE A 698 20.22 25.43 -15.25
CA PHE A 698 19.51 25.74 -14.01
C PHE A 698 20.33 25.28 -12.80
N VAL A 699 20.31 26.05 -11.71
CA VAL A 699 21.05 25.76 -10.48
C VAL A 699 20.22 25.97 -9.22
N VAL A 700 20.54 25.23 -8.15
CA VAL A 700 19.91 25.35 -6.83
C VAL A 700 21.02 25.37 -5.76
N ALA A 701 20.95 26.34 -4.84
CA ALA A 701 21.88 26.44 -3.72
C ALA A 701 21.77 25.23 -2.78
N GLU A 702 22.91 24.73 -2.31
CA GLU A 702 22.97 23.56 -1.42
C GLU A 702 22.80 23.94 0.07
N ASP A 703 23.07 25.19 0.44
CA ASP A 703 23.01 25.69 1.81
C ASP A 703 22.32 27.06 1.96
N ASP A 704 21.78 27.33 3.15
CA ASP A 704 21.19 28.63 3.53
C ASP A 704 22.27 29.75 3.71
N HIS A 705 23.50 29.51 3.23
CA HIS A 705 24.67 30.39 3.39
C HIS A 705 25.31 30.81 2.07
N GLY A 706 24.83 30.30 0.92
CA GLY A 706 25.15 30.84 -0.41
C GLY A 706 26.59 30.56 -0.86
N GLY A 707 27.11 29.37 -0.55
CA GLY A 707 28.48 28.97 -0.91
C GLY A 707 28.57 28.05 -2.14
N ASN A 708 27.63 27.12 -2.29
CA ASN A 708 27.72 26.04 -3.28
C ASN A 708 26.40 25.82 -4.04
N TYR A 709 26.50 25.51 -5.33
CA TYR A 709 25.35 25.37 -6.23
C TYR A 709 25.36 24.03 -6.97
N SER A 710 24.23 23.34 -6.94
CA SER A 710 23.97 22.10 -7.67
C SER A 710 23.27 22.37 -9.00
N GLU A 711 23.68 21.71 -10.08
CA GLU A 711 23.01 21.79 -11.39
C GLU A 711 21.74 20.92 -11.38
N ILE A 712 20.65 21.41 -11.99
CA ILE A 712 19.40 20.64 -12.12
C ILE A 712 18.94 20.54 -13.58
N TYR A 713 18.41 19.37 -13.93
CA TYR A 713 17.76 19.10 -15.22
C TYR A 713 16.29 18.81 -15.00
N VAL A 714 15.43 19.39 -15.85
CA VAL A 714 13.98 19.32 -15.69
C VAL A 714 13.40 18.13 -16.48
N ASN A 715 12.88 17.14 -15.76
CA ASN A 715 11.94 16.16 -16.30
C ASN A 715 10.54 16.48 -15.73
N GLY A 716 9.54 16.70 -16.58
CA GLY A 716 8.26 17.25 -16.13
C GLY A 716 7.08 16.96 -17.05
N TRP A 717 5.96 17.64 -16.78
CA TRP A 717 4.71 17.48 -17.54
C TRP A 717 3.81 18.72 -17.46
N ASN A 718 2.81 18.79 -18.35
CA ASN A 718 1.74 19.77 -18.30
C ASN A 718 0.45 19.16 -17.72
N SER A 719 -0.24 19.93 -16.88
CA SER A 719 -1.63 19.70 -16.45
C SER A 719 -2.27 21.07 -16.26
N TYR A 720 -2.91 21.62 -17.29
CA TYR A 720 -3.41 23.01 -17.25
C TYR A 720 -4.55 23.24 -16.24
N TRP A 721 -5.32 22.19 -15.97
CA TRP A 721 -6.60 22.19 -15.25
C TRP A 721 -6.50 22.24 -13.71
N LEU A 722 -5.28 22.23 -13.13
CA LEU A 722 -5.10 22.05 -11.68
C LEU A 722 -5.76 23.16 -10.84
N MET A 723 -5.77 24.41 -11.34
CA MET A 723 -6.43 25.51 -10.64
C MET A 723 -7.94 25.34 -10.64
N GLU A 724 -8.58 25.20 -11.81
CA GLU A 724 -10.03 25.04 -11.91
C GLU A 724 -10.52 23.82 -11.09
N LYS A 725 -9.81 22.70 -11.17
CA LYS A 725 -10.18 21.49 -10.43
C LYS A 725 -9.93 21.57 -8.92
N SER A 726 -9.28 22.64 -8.44
CA SER A 726 -9.10 22.93 -7.01
C SER A 726 -10.16 23.87 -6.42
N ILE A 727 -11.07 24.43 -7.24
CA ILE A 727 -12.11 25.37 -6.78
C ILE A 727 -13.03 24.72 -5.73
N TRP A 728 -13.43 23.48 -5.97
CA TRP A 728 -14.30 22.71 -5.09
C TRP A 728 -13.49 21.74 -4.24
N VAL A 729 -13.79 21.67 -2.93
CA VAL A 729 -13.02 20.86 -1.97
C VAL A 729 -13.08 19.36 -2.31
N SER A 730 -14.21 18.89 -2.85
CA SER A 730 -14.39 17.50 -3.33
C SER A 730 -13.41 17.13 -4.46
N SER A 731 -13.18 18.03 -5.41
CA SER A 731 -12.34 17.77 -6.60
C SER A 731 -10.84 18.00 -6.36
N ARG A 732 -10.43 18.73 -5.31
CA ARG A 732 -9.02 18.87 -4.88
C ARG A 732 -8.29 17.55 -4.74
N SER A 733 -8.99 16.48 -4.37
CA SER A 733 -8.50 15.10 -4.34
C SER A 733 -7.82 14.66 -5.66
N LYS A 734 -8.35 15.09 -6.82
CA LYS A 734 -7.84 14.77 -8.17
C LYS A 734 -6.53 15.52 -8.48
N VAL A 735 -6.41 16.77 -8.05
CA VAL A 735 -5.17 17.55 -8.11
C VAL A 735 -4.09 16.96 -7.19
N SER A 736 -4.50 16.60 -5.97
CA SER A 736 -3.69 15.85 -5.00
C SER A 736 -3.20 14.49 -5.54
N LYS A 737 -4.01 13.82 -6.37
CA LYS A 737 -3.70 12.55 -7.07
C LYS A 737 -2.69 12.78 -8.20
N MET A 738 -2.86 13.84 -9.00
CA MET A 738 -2.02 14.18 -10.16
C MET A 738 -0.61 14.59 -9.75
N LEU A 739 -0.45 15.61 -8.89
CA LEU A 739 0.86 16.08 -8.42
C LEU A 739 1.64 14.93 -7.74
N ARG A 740 0.97 14.19 -6.85
CA ARG A 740 1.58 13.02 -6.18
C ARG A 740 1.96 11.90 -7.15
N MET A 741 1.26 11.73 -8.27
CA MET A 741 1.63 10.76 -9.29
C MET A 741 2.88 11.19 -10.07
N GLY A 742 2.97 12.45 -10.50
CA GLY A 742 4.17 12.96 -11.18
C GLY A 742 5.42 12.84 -10.31
N ALA A 743 5.34 13.19 -9.02
CA ALA A 743 6.42 12.97 -8.06
C ALA A 743 6.78 11.48 -7.88
N GLN A 744 5.80 10.57 -7.92
CA GLN A 744 6.04 9.11 -7.89
C GLN A 744 6.64 8.56 -9.20
N MET A 745 6.52 9.28 -10.31
CA MET A 745 7.14 8.96 -11.61
C MET A 745 8.55 9.56 -11.77
N GLY A 746 9.08 10.26 -10.74
CA GLY A 746 10.37 10.95 -10.83
C GLY A 746 10.33 12.26 -11.63
N LEU A 747 9.13 12.80 -11.89
CA LEU A 747 8.97 14.13 -12.47
C LEU A 747 9.19 15.20 -11.39
N THR A 748 9.70 16.35 -11.81
CA THR A 748 10.27 17.40 -10.94
C THR A 748 9.56 18.74 -11.06
N VAL A 749 9.05 19.05 -12.26
CA VAL A 749 8.34 20.29 -12.58
C VAL A 749 7.00 19.96 -13.24
N CYS A 750 5.94 20.65 -12.84
CA CYS A 750 4.65 20.65 -13.51
C CYS A 750 4.36 22.04 -14.06
N ARG A 751 3.88 22.14 -15.30
CA ARG A 751 3.38 23.39 -15.88
C ARG A 751 1.86 23.41 -15.85
N THR A 752 1.30 24.51 -15.37
CA THR A 752 -0.14 24.73 -15.17
C THR A 752 -0.48 26.20 -15.40
N TRP A 753 -1.75 26.51 -15.61
CA TRP A 753 -2.21 27.89 -15.71
C TRP A 753 -2.50 28.48 -14.32
N ALA A 754 -2.16 29.76 -14.17
CA ALA A 754 -2.59 30.59 -13.05
C ALA A 754 -3.75 31.54 -13.42
N PHE A 755 -4.16 31.59 -14.69
CA PHE A 755 -5.22 32.46 -15.21
C PHE A 755 -6.55 31.75 -15.44
N SER A 756 -7.62 32.55 -15.45
CA SER A 756 -8.92 32.23 -16.04
C SER A 756 -9.71 33.54 -16.07
N ASP A 757 -9.99 34.06 -17.26
CA ASP A 757 -10.44 35.45 -17.45
C ASP A 757 -11.88 35.51 -18.01
N GLY A 758 -12.69 36.42 -17.46
CA GLY A 758 -14.02 36.75 -17.97
C GLY A 758 -15.16 36.07 -17.22
N TYR A 759 -16.08 35.46 -17.96
CA TYR A 759 -17.36 34.99 -17.45
C TYR A 759 -17.38 33.48 -17.20
N GLY A 760 -17.66 33.09 -15.96
CA GLY A 760 -17.84 31.70 -15.56
C GLY A 760 -17.69 31.51 -14.05
N SER A 761 -18.19 30.40 -13.51
CA SER A 761 -18.00 30.06 -12.09
C SER A 761 -16.55 29.70 -11.75
N SER A 762 -15.72 29.44 -12.75
CA SER A 762 -14.27 29.18 -12.65
C SER A 762 -13.36 30.35 -13.05
N ALA A 763 -13.91 31.49 -13.46
CA ALA A 763 -13.12 32.69 -13.73
C ALA A 763 -12.39 33.15 -12.45
N LEU A 764 -11.06 33.29 -12.55
CA LEU A 764 -10.21 33.86 -11.50
C LEU A 764 -10.33 35.38 -11.50
N GLN A 765 -10.26 36.02 -12.67
CA GLN A 765 -10.48 37.44 -12.84
C GLN A 765 -11.76 37.66 -13.64
N THR A 766 -12.78 38.21 -13.00
CA THR A 766 -14.13 38.37 -13.58
C THR A 766 -14.27 39.68 -14.35
N SER A 767 -13.54 40.71 -13.93
CA SER A 767 -13.30 41.96 -14.64
C SER A 767 -11.94 42.54 -14.22
N PRO A 768 -11.37 43.55 -14.92
CA PRO A 768 -9.99 43.98 -14.67
C PRO A 768 -9.72 44.38 -13.21
N GLY A 769 -8.81 43.67 -12.55
CA GLY A 769 -8.49 43.90 -11.13
C GLY A 769 -9.53 43.38 -10.13
N VAL A 770 -10.58 42.69 -10.57
CA VAL A 770 -11.61 42.08 -9.71
C VAL A 770 -11.48 40.56 -9.76
N PHE A 771 -11.22 39.96 -8.60
CA PHE A 771 -10.82 38.55 -8.49
C PHE A 771 -11.78 37.70 -7.66
N ASN A 772 -11.94 36.46 -8.07
CA ASN A 772 -12.72 35.45 -7.37
C ASN A 772 -11.84 34.74 -6.32
N GLU A 773 -11.95 35.15 -5.06
CA GLU A 773 -11.19 34.58 -3.93
C GLU A 773 -11.35 33.05 -3.80
N ARG A 774 -12.47 32.45 -4.28
CA ARG A 774 -12.63 30.99 -4.30
C ARG A 774 -11.65 30.32 -5.28
N VAL A 775 -11.36 30.97 -6.40
CA VAL A 775 -10.41 30.49 -7.42
C VAL A 775 -8.97 30.84 -7.01
N PHE A 776 -8.72 31.97 -6.33
CA PHE A 776 -7.42 32.19 -5.68
C PHE A 776 -7.10 31.10 -4.66
N ARG A 777 -8.05 30.73 -3.79
CA ARG A 777 -7.93 29.60 -2.85
C ARG A 777 -7.80 28.25 -3.52
N ALA A 778 -8.07 28.16 -4.83
CA ALA A 778 -7.81 26.99 -5.64
C ALA A 778 -6.32 26.94 -6.04
N LEU A 779 -5.78 28.05 -6.56
CA LEU A 779 -4.35 28.19 -6.89
C LEU A 779 -3.44 28.09 -5.64
N ASP A 780 -3.85 28.69 -4.52
CA ASP A 780 -3.19 28.56 -3.21
C ASP A 780 -2.98 27.07 -2.85
N TYR A 781 -3.99 26.24 -3.12
CA TYR A 781 -3.97 24.80 -2.84
C TYR A 781 -3.07 24.02 -3.81
N VAL A 782 -3.02 24.39 -5.09
CA VAL A 782 -2.12 23.77 -6.08
C VAL A 782 -0.66 23.97 -5.67
N ILE A 783 -0.28 25.19 -5.27
CA ILE A 783 1.09 25.51 -4.81
C ILE A 783 1.43 24.73 -3.53
N VAL A 784 0.50 24.65 -2.58
CA VAL A 784 0.67 23.88 -1.34
C VAL A 784 0.86 22.37 -1.59
N GLU A 785 0.06 21.75 -2.46
CA GLU A 785 0.29 20.34 -2.80
C GLU A 785 1.57 20.14 -3.62
N ALA A 786 1.95 21.06 -4.51
CA ALA A 786 3.23 20.96 -5.23
C ALA A 786 4.41 20.95 -4.26
N ARG A 787 4.48 21.93 -3.35
CA ARG A 787 5.50 22.02 -2.28
C ARG A 787 5.54 20.77 -1.42
N LYS A 788 4.38 20.30 -0.96
CA LYS A 788 4.20 19.09 -0.15
C LYS A 788 4.71 17.82 -0.83
N ASN A 789 4.67 17.75 -2.17
CA ASN A 789 5.24 16.65 -2.95
C ASN A 789 6.67 16.95 -3.48
N LYS A 790 7.30 18.06 -3.06
CA LYS A 790 8.63 18.58 -3.51
C LYS A 790 8.74 18.89 -5.01
N LEU A 791 7.60 19.15 -5.66
CA LEU A 791 7.54 19.57 -7.05
C LEU A 791 7.65 21.09 -7.15
N ARG A 792 8.06 21.57 -8.33
CA ARG A 792 7.97 22.99 -8.67
C ARG A 792 6.97 23.27 -9.80
N LEU A 793 6.41 24.47 -9.83
CA LEU A 793 5.38 24.88 -10.78
C LEU A 793 5.88 25.93 -11.77
N ILE A 794 5.69 25.71 -13.07
CA ILE A 794 5.70 26.80 -14.06
C ILE A 794 4.28 27.32 -14.16
N LEU A 795 4.09 28.61 -13.87
CA LEU A 795 2.79 29.26 -13.81
C LEU A 795 2.63 30.20 -15.01
N SER A 796 1.83 29.78 -15.99
CA SER A 796 1.43 30.64 -17.12
C SER A 796 0.44 31.69 -16.66
N LEU A 797 0.69 32.94 -17.04
CA LEU A 797 -0.02 34.12 -16.53
C LEU A 797 -1.18 34.61 -17.41
N VAL A 798 -1.23 34.27 -18.70
CA VAL A 798 -2.40 34.51 -19.59
C VAL A 798 -2.32 33.61 -20.82
N ASN A 799 -3.44 33.37 -21.51
CA ASN A 799 -3.47 32.64 -22.78
C ASN A 799 -3.43 33.59 -23.99
N ASN A 800 -2.72 33.21 -25.06
CA ASN A 800 -2.91 33.83 -26.38
C ASN A 800 -4.18 33.34 -27.09
N LEU A 801 -4.67 32.14 -26.75
CA LEU A 801 -5.91 31.57 -27.30
C LEU A 801 -7.13 31.96 -26.47
N ASN A 802 -8.32 31.99 -27.08
CA ASN A 802 -9.59 32.34 -26.43
C ASN A 802 -10.03 31.37 -25.30
N ALA A 803 -9.36 30.22 -25.15
CA ALA A 803 -9.67 29.25 -24.11
C ALA A 803 -9.34 29.85 -22.73
N PHE A 804 -10.33 29.87 -21.83
CA PHE A 804 -10.28 30.53 -20.52
C PHE A 804 -10.05 32.05 -20.62
N GLY A 805 -10.61 32.67 -21.66
CA GLY A 805 -10.63 34.12 -21.88
C GLY A 805 -9.42 34.62 -22.65
N GLY A 806 -8.24 34.56 -22.04
CA GLY A 806 -6.97 34.98 -22.63
C GLY A 806 -6.94 36.44 -23.10
N LYS A 807 -5.97 36.78 -23.96
CA LYS A 807 -5.75 38.15 -24.47
C LYS A 807 -7.02 38.80 -25.04
N THR A 808 -7.89 38.02 -25.67
CA THR A 808 -9.14 38.47 -26.29
C THR A 808 -10.15 38.99 -25.25
N GLN A 809 -10.23 38.37 -24.07
CA GLN A 809 -11.09 38.86 -23.00
C GLN A 809 -10.58 40.16 -22.37
N TYR A 810 -9.25 40.36 -22.33
CA TYR A 810 -8.64 41.63 -21.91
C TYR A 810 -8.94 42.78 -22.88
N VAL A 811 -8.98 42.50 -24.20
CA VAL A 811 -9.40 43.48 -25.21
C VAL A 811 -10.90 43.77 -25.10
N ARG A 812 -11.75 42.74 -24.95
CA ARG A 812 -13.20 42.89 -24.73
C ARG A 812 -13.52 43.78 -23.52
N TRP A 813 -12.86 43.58 -22.38
CA TRP A 813 -13.08 44.44 -21.20
C TRP A 813 -12.77 45.91 -21.46
N ALA A 814 -11.87 46.22 -22.40
CA ALA A 814 -11.59 47.58 -22.83
C ALA A 814 -12.69 48.10 -23.78
N GLU A 815 -13.18 47.30 -24.73
CA GLU A 815 -14.35 47.63 -25.58
C GLU A 815 -15.59 47.94 -24.72
N GLU A 816 -15.90 47.08 -23.75
CA GLU A 816 -17.01 47.22 -22.80
C GLU A 816 -16.88 48.46 -21.91
N ALA A 817 -15.65 48.89 -21.60
CA ALA A 817 -15.35 50.14 -20.90
C ALA A 817 -15.35 51.38 -21.82
N GLY A 818 -15.69 51.25 -23.10
CA GLY A 818 -15.73 52.34 -24.07
C GLY A 818 -14.37 52.79 -24.59
N VAL A 819 -13.33 51.97 -24.44
CA VAL A 819 -11.97 52.24 -24.91
C VAL A 819 -11.86 51.89 -26.39
N ASN A 820 -11.32 52.81 -27.20
CA ASN A 820 -11.17 52.65 -28.65
C ASN A 820 -9.97 51.74 -29.01
N VAL A 821 -10.14 50.43 -28.83
CA VAL A 821 -9.21 49.38 -29.28
C VAL A 821 -9.48 48.95 -30.74
N SER A 822 -8.53 48.26 -31.37
CA SER A 822 -8.73 47.67 -32.70
C SER A 822 -9.63 46.44 -32.63
N GLN A 823 -10.30 46.10 -33.75
CA GLN A 823 -11.03 44.83 -33.95
C GLN A 823 -10.13 43.59 -33.99
N THR A 824 -8.92 43.67 -33.44
CA THR A 824 -7.92 42.60 -33.38
C THR A 824 -7.42 42.43 -31.96
N ASP A 825 -7.31 41.20 -31.52
CA ASP A 825 -6.79 40.83 -30.20
C ASP A 825 -5.32 41.27 -29.97
N ASP A 826 -4.58 41.59 -31.04
CA ASP A 826 -3.30 42.31 -31.06
C ASP A 826 -3.31 43.64 -30.27
N SER A 827 -4.49 44.24 -30.01
CA SER A 827 -4.64 45.37 -29.08
C SER A 827 -4.12 45.06 -27.66
N PHE A 828 -4.09 43.79 -27.25
CA PHE A 828 -3.51 43.35 -25.97
C PHE A 828 -2.02 43.70 -25.83
N PHE A 829 -1.25 43.60 -26.92
CA PHE A 829 0.19 43.88 -26.91
C PHE A 829 0.51 45.37 -27.02
N SER A 830 -0.41 46.17 -27.56
CA SER A 830 -0.16 47.58 -27.91
C SER A 830 -0.85 48.58 -26.99
N HIS A 831 -2.13 48.38 -26.67
CA HIS A 831 -2.98 49.41 -26.08
C HIS A 831 -2.67 49.63 -24.58
N PRO A 832 -2.32 50.86 -24.13
CA PRO A 832 -1.90 51.13 -22.76
C PRO A 832 -2.85 50.57 -21.69
N THR A 833 -4.15 50.86 -21.80
CA THR A 833 -5.17 50.40 -20.84
C THR A 833 -5.20 48.88 -20.68
N VAL A 834 -5.02 48.14 -21.78
CA VAL A 834 -5.08 46.67 -21.77
C VAL A 834 -3.81 46.08 -21.14
N LYS A 835 -2.66 46.70 -21.42
CA LYS A 835 -1.39 46.39 -20.73
C LYS A 835 -1.49 46.68 -19.23
N ASP A 836 -2.15 47.77 -18.82
CA ASP A 836 -2.28 48.13 -17.42
C ASP A 836 -3.29 47.23 -16.66
N TYR A 837 -4.33 46.74 -17.32
CA TYR A 837 -5.16 45.63 -16.80
C TYR A 837 -4.31 44.37 -16.53
N TYR A 838 -3.43 43.99 -17.47
CA TYR A 838 -2.55 42.84 -17.30
C TYR A 838 -1.48 43.06 -16.22
N LYS A 839 -0.93 44.27 -16.06
CA LYS A 839 -0.05 44.64 -14.94
C LYS A 839 -0.75 44.58 -13.59
N ALA A 840 -2.03 44.96 -13.51
CA ALA A 840 -2.83 44.83 -12.30
C ALA A 840 -3.02 43.36 -11.92
N TYR A 841 -3.31 42.50 -12.90
CA TYR A 841 -3.36 41.05 -12.75
C TYR A 841 -2.01 40.47 -12.26
N ILE A 842 -0.88 40.76 -12.95
CA ILE A 842 0.47 40.31 -12.53
C ILE A 842 0.72 40.68 -11.06
N LYS A 843 0.44 41.93 -10.69
CA LYS A 843 0.66 42.42 -9.32
C LYS A 843 -0.18 41.66 -8.30
N ALA A 844 -1.42 41.32 -8.62
CA ALA A 844 -2.28 40.51 -7.75
C ALA A 844 -1.73 39.08 -7.59
N ILE A 845 -1.27 38.42 -8.66
CA ILE A 845 -0.66 37.08 -8.60
C ILE A 845 0.62 37.11 -7.75
N LEU A 846 1.62 37.92 -8.12
CA LEU A 846 2.96 37.88 -7.52
C LEU A 846 2.97 38.34 -6.06
N THR A 847 2.05 39.23 -5.67
CA THR A 847 1.94 39.71 -4.27
C THR A 847 0.93 38.92 -3.42
N ARG A 848 0.22 37.93 -3.98
CA ARG A 848 -0.72 37.05 -3.26
C ARG A 848 -0.03 36.39 -2.07
N LYS A 849 -0.48 36.72 -0.86
CA LYS A 849 -0.21 35.96 0.36
C LYS A 849 -1.11 34.72 0.35
N ASN A 850 -0.53 33.53 0.21
CA ASN A 850 -1.26 32.27 0.11
C ASN A 850 -2.11 32.04 1.37
N SER A 851 -3.42 31.82 1.21
CA SER A 851 -4.35 31.77 2.36
C SER A 851 -4.13 30.57 3.28
N LEU A 852 -3.38 29.56 2.84
CA LEU A 852 -3.15 28.30 3.56
C LEU A 852 -1.79 28.25 4.27
N THR A 853 -0.85 29.14 3.94
CA THR A 853 0.51 29.16 4.50
C THR A 853 0.96 30.53 5.01
N GLY A 854 0.31 31.62 4.59
CA GLY A 854 0.76 32.98 4.88
C GLY A 854 2.00 33.42 4.09
N VAL A 855 2.55 32.57 3.21
CA VAL A 855 3.72 32.86 2.36
C VAL A 855 3.27 33.59 1.09
N LYS A 856 3.99 34.61 0.64
CA LYS A 856 3.71 35.25 -0.66
C LYS A 856 4.11 34.31 -1.80
N TYR A 857 3.43 34.37 -2.95
CA TYR A 857 3.84 33.58 -4.12
C TYR A 857 5.29 33.89 -4.55
N SER A 858 5.68 35.17 -4.54
CA SER A 858 7.07 35.64 -4.74
C SER A 858 8.09 35.17 -3.67
N GLU A 859 7.63 34.48 -2.62
CA GLU A 859 8.44 33.92 -1.54
C GLU A 859 8.29 32.38 -1.43
N ASP A 860 7.61 31.72 -2.37
CA ASP A 860 7.36 30.27 -2.32
C ASP A 860 8.18 29.48 -3.36
N PRO A 861 9.34 28.89 -2.99
CA PRO A 861 10.23 28.15 -3.91
C PRO A 861 9.67 26.82 -4.45
N ALA A 862 8.38 26.54 -4.23
CA ALA A 862 7.62 25.57 -5.02
C ALA A 862 7.09 26.15 -6.34
N ILE A 863 7.30 27.44 -6.63
CA ILE A 863 7.23 27.98 -7.99
C ILE A 863 8.62 27.83 -8.62
N PHE A 864 8.66 27.36 -9.87
CA PHE A 864 9.86 27.25 -10.69
C PHE A 864 10.08 28.56 -11.46
N ALA A 865 9.03 29.00 -12.14
CA ALA A 865 9.06 30.17 -13.00
C ALA A 865 7.66 30.76 -13.20
N TRP A 866 7.66 32.06 -13.47
CA TRP A 866 6.58 32.75 -14.15
C TRP A 866 6.72 32.56 -15.66
N GLU A 867 5.60 32.41 -16.36
CA GLU A 867 5.54 32.43 -17.82
C GLU A 867 4.58 33.54 -18.26
N LEU A 868 5.07 34.49 -19.06
CA LEU A 868 4.32 35.70 -19.40
C LEU A 868 3.00 35.43 -20.13
N ILE A 869 3.00 34.51 -21.10
CA ILE A 869 1.83 34.21 -21.93
C ILE A 869 2.02 32.88 -22.68
N ASN A 870 1.01 32.01 -22.66
CA ASN A 870 1.00 30.78 -23.44
C ASN A 870 0.84 31.06 -24.95
N GLU A 871 1.82 30.66 -25.77
CA GLU A 871 1.87 30.75 -27.24
C GLU A 871 1.56 32.15 -27.85
N PRO A 872 2.27 33.23 -27.49
CA PRO A 872 1.96 34.58 -27.97
C PRO A 872 2.14 34.71 -29.50
N ARG A 873 1.06 35.07 -30.18
CA ARG A 873 1.02 35.29 -31.63
C ARG A 873 0.43 36.66 -31.93
N CYS A 874 1.12 37.40 -32.80
CA CYS A 874 0.70 38.71 -33.26
C CYS A 874 0.50 38.65 -34.78
N LEU A 875 -0.75 38.54 -35.22
CA LEU A 875 -1.09 38.10 -36.58
C LEU A 875 -1.08 39.23 -37.61
N SER A 876 -1.07 40.49 -37.17
CA SER A 876 -0.84 41.62 -38.06
C SER A 876 0.64 41.68 -38.50
N ASN A 877 0.89 41.53 -39.81
CA ASN A 877 2.24 41.39 -40.42
C ASN A 877 3.27 42.49 -40.04
N SER A 878 2.83 43.64 -39.54
CA SER A 878 3.69 44.74 -39.08
C SER A 878 4.25 44.56 -37.66
N SER A 879 3.74 43.59 -36.89
CA SER A 879 3.59 43.77 -35.44
C SER A 879 4.48 42.91 -34.54
N ALA A 880 5.39 42.11 -35.10
CA ALA A 880 6.46 41.46 -34.32
C ALA A 880 7.26 42.44 -33.41
N PRO A 881 7.56 43.70 -33.81
CA PRO A 881 8.16 44.69 -32.91
C PRO A 881 7.26 45.10 -31.74
N VAL A 882 5.93 45.03 -31.89
CA VAL A 882 4.96 45.32 -30.82
C VAL A 882 5.00 44.21 -29.77
N LEU A 883 5.00 42.95 -30.21
CA LEU A 883 5.16 41.81 -29.29
C LEU A 883 6.51 41.87 -28.56
N GLN A 884 7.61 42.15 -29.26
CA GLN A 884 8.93 42.33 -28.62
C GLN A 884 8.91 43.44 -27.56
N ALA A 885 8.32 44.60 -27.87
CA ALA A 885 8.21 45.71 -26.94
C ALA A 885 7.37 45.34 -25.71
N TRP A 886 6.24 44.64 -25.91
CA TRP A 886 5.39 44.14 -24.83
C TRP A 886 6.12 43.15 -23.93
N ILE A 887 6.82 42.15 -24.49
CA ILE A 887 7.59 41.17 -23.69
C ILE A 887 8.67 41.91 -22.88
N THR A 888 9.35 42.90 -23.48
CA THR A 888 10.36 43.71 -22.78
C THR A 888 9.76 44.50 -21.61
N GLU A 889 8.60 45.14 -21.81
CA GLU A 889 7.87 45.90 -20.79
C GLU A 889 7.35 44.99 -19.65
N MET A 890 6.71 43.87 -19.98
CA MET A 890 6.15 42.96 -18.97
C MET A 890 7.23 42.17 -18.24
N ALA A 891 8.34 41.81 -18.89
CA ALA A 891 9.44 41.14 -18.20
C ALA A 891 10.14 42.04 -17.19
N ALA A 892 10.37 43.31 -17.53
CA ALA A 892 10.87 44.32 -16.59
C ALA A 892 9.88 44.55 -15.43
N TYR A 893 8.57 44.59 -15.71
CA TYR A 893 7.55 44.75 -14.68
C TYR A 893 7.46 43.55 -13.73
N VAL A 894 7.51 42.31 -14.25
CA VAL A 894 7.56 41.08 -13.43
C VAL A 894 8.80 41.07 -12.54
N LYS A 895 10.01 41.31 -13.08
CA LYS A 895 11.24 41.33 -12.28
C LYS A 895 11.25 42.46 -11.24
N SER A 896 10.56 43.59 -11.48
CA SER A 896 10.38 44.65 -10.48
C SER A 896 9.46 44.28 -9.30
N LEU A 897 8.76 43.14 -9.37
CA LEU A 897 7.89 42.59 -8.33
C LEU A 897 8.45 41.29 -7.72
N ASP A 898 9.26 40.54 -8.46
CA ASP A 898 9.84 39.26 -8.07
C ASP A 898 11.20 39.03 -8.77
N GLU A 899 12.29 39.23 -8.01
CA GLU A 899 13.66 38.97 -8.45
C GLU A 899 14.12 37.51 -8.19
N LYS A 900 13.30 36.70 -7.49
CA LYS A 900 13.69 35.39 -6.95
C LYS A 900 13.31 34.23 -7.86
N HIS A 901 12.20 34.34 -8.57
CA HIS A 901 11.77 33.34 -9.54
C HIS A 901 12.31 33.60 -10.93
N LEU A 902 12.45 32.50 -11.68
CA LEU A 902 12.75 32.54 -13.09
C LEU A 902 11.56 33.08 -13.89
N LEU A 903 11.84 33.63 -15.06
CA LEU A 903 10.86 34.15 -15.99
C LEU A 903 11.14 33.60 -17.40
N THR A 904 10.09 33.15 -18.06
CA THR A 904 10.11 32.84 -19.50
C THR A 904 8.92 33.47 -20.22
N VAL A 905 8.96 33.45 -21.55
CA VAL A 905 7.91 34.05 -22.38
C VAL A 905 6.69 33.13 -22.51
N GLY A 906 6.91 31.84 -22.83
CA GLY A 906 5.85 30.87 -23.18
C GLY A 906 5.66 30.69 -24.69
N ILE A 907 6.68 31.00 -25.50
CA ILE A 907 6.72 30.83 -26.95
C ILE A 907 6.92 29.38 -27.40
N GLU A 908 6.42 29.07 -28.59
CA GLU A 908 6.57 27.78 -29.26
C GLU A 908 7.99 27.53 -29.81
N GLY A 909 8.77 28.58 -30.04
CA GLY A 909 10.12 28.51 -30.62
C GLY A 909 10.21 28.82 -32.13
N PHE A 910 9.17 29.35 -32.77
CA PHE A 910 9.28 29.71 -34.20
C PHE A 910 10.33 30.80 -34.46
N TYR A 911 11.07 30.67 -35.57
CA TYR A 911 12.02 31.68 -36.04
C TYR A 911 11.33 32.63 -37.01
N GLY A 912 11.49 33.94 -36.79
CA GLY A 912 10.86 34.98 -37.59
C GLY A 912 11.48 35.15 -38.98
N PRO A 913 10.83 35.92 -39.87
CA PRO A 913 11.21 36.00 -41.28
C PRO A 913 12.53 36.74 -41.53
N LYS A 914 13.04 37.48 -40.53
CA LYS A 914 14.35 38.15 -40.57
C LYS A 914 15.51 37.18 -40.29
N THR A 915 15.22 36.02 -39.70
CA THR A 915 16.19 35.04 -39.21
C THR A 915 16.42 33.96 -40.29
N THR A 916 16.80 34.40 -41.49
CA THR A 916 16.59 33.72 -42.80
C THR A 916 17.21 32.34 -42.98
N GLU A 917 18.23 31.97 -42.21
CA GLU A 917 18.78 30.61 -42.21
C GLU A 917 18.10 29.69 -41.19
N ARG A 918 17.70 30.21 -40.01
CA ARG A 918 16.95 29.42 -39.01
C ARG A 918 15.47 29.31 -39.32
N SER A 919 14.87 30.21 -40.11
CA SER A 919 13.48 30.07 -40.58
C SER A 919 13.25 28.78 -41.40
N LYS A 920 14.32 28.17 -41.95
CA LYS A 920 14.30 26.84 -42.60
C LYS A 920 14.18 25.66 -41.61
N VAL A 921 14.27 25.92 -40.31
CA VAL A 921 14.04 24.96 -39.22
C VAL A 921 12.55 24.89 -38.84
N ASN A 922 11.76 25.93 -39.15
CA ASN A 922 10.31 25.95 -38.91
C ASN A 922 9.56 24.79 -39.59
N PRO A 923 8.41 24.35 -39.05
CA PRO A 923 7.58 23.31 -39.67
C PRO A 923 6.93 23.74 -41.00
N GLY A 924 6.91 25.04 -41.30
CA GLY A 924 6.46 25.61 -42.56
C GLY A 924 6.56 27.15 -42.54
N GLU A 925 6.44 27.78 -43.70
CA GLU A 925 6.57 29.24 -43.86
C GLU A 925 5.57 30.03 -42.99
N TRP A 926 4.37 29.47 -42.79
CA TRP A 926 3.30 30.04 -41.94
C TRP A 926 3.75 30.33 -40.51
N ALA A 927 4.71 29.58 -39.96
CA ALA A 927 5.18 29.73 -38.59
C ALA A 927 5.92 31.07 -38.39
N ALA A 928 6.68 31.51 -39.39
CA ALA A 928 7.38 32.80 -39.35
C ALA A 928 6.41 34.00 -39.41
N SER A 929 5.22 33.84 -40.01
CA SER A 929 4.20 34.89 -40.07
C SER A 929 3.37 35.08 -38.79
N LEU A 930 3.64 34.34 -37.71
CA LEU A 930 2.89 34.45 -36.44
C LEU A 930 3.40 35.57 -35.50
N GLY A 931 4.43 36.31 -35.89
CA GLY A 931 4.94 37.48 -35.15
C GLY A 931 5.88 37.16 -33.98
N SER A 932 6.08 35.89 -33.65
CA SER A 932 7.02 35.38 -32.65
C SER A 932 8.40 35.08 -33.27
N ASP A 933 9.50 35.31 -32.53
CA ASP A 933 10.86 34.92 -32.92
C ASP A 933 11.64 34.42 -31.69
N PHE A 934 12.04 33.14 -31.70
CA PHE A 934 12.74 32.47 -30.60
C PHE A 934 13.96 33.23 -30.09
N ILE A 935 14.81 33.72 -31.00
CA ILE A 935 16.07 34.38 -30.65
C ILE A 935 15.76 35.77 -30.12
N GLN A 936 14.95 36.55 -30.83
CA GLN A 936 14.67 37.94 -30.46
C GLN A 936 13.89 38.03 -29.13
N ASN A 937 12.90 37.17 -28.93
CA ASN A 937 12.07 37.17 -27.73
C ASN A 937 12.83 36.63 -26.50
N SER A 938 13.66 35.59 -26.65
CA SER A 938 14.42 35.02 -25.52
C SER A 938 15.71 35.79 -25.19
N ALA A 939 16.21 36.65 -26.09
CA ALA A 939 17.41 37.46 -25.85
C ALA A 939 17.23 38.55 -24.78
N ILE A 940 15.99 38.95 -24.44
CA ILE A 940 15.69 39.99 -23.44
C ILE A 940 16.32 39.63 -22.08
N ASP A 941 17.11 40.53 -21.49
CA ASP A 941 17.89 40.26 -20.27
C ASP A 941 17.06 39.73 -19.10
N ASN A 942 15.84 40.25 -18.91
CA ASN A 942 14.90 39.84 -17.84
C ASN A 942 14.26 38.44 -18.04
N ILE A 943 14.48 37.79 -19.20
CA ILE A 943 14.06 36.41 -19.48
C ILE A 943 15.22 35.47 -19.12
N ASP A 944 15.06 34.62 -18.11
CA ASP A 944 16.16 33.78 -17.61
C ASP A 944 16.40 32.52 -18.46
N PHE A 945 15.35 31.97 -19.09
CA PHE A 945 15.43 30.78 -19.93
C PHE A 945 14.44 30.80 -21.10
N ALA A 946 14.76 30.07 -22.16
CA ALA A 946 13.98 30.00 -23.38
C ALA A 946 13.01 28.81 -23.37
N SER A 947 11.74 29.05 -23.66
CA SER A 947 10.69 28.04 -23.85
C SER A 947 10.62 27.57 -25.30
N VAL A 948 10.26 26.30 -25.53
CA VAL A 948 10.05 25.72 -26.87
C VAL A 948 8.93 24.68 -26.79
N HIS A 949 8.01 24.69 -27.76
CA HIS A 949 6.97 23.67 -27.92
C HIS A 949 7.32 22.71 -29.07
N ALA A 950 6.73 21.51 -29.12
CA ALA A 950 6.91 20.60 -30.26
C ALA A 950 5.70 19.69 -30.53
N TYR A 951 4.91 20.03 -31.55
CA TYR A 951 3.74 19.26 -31.99
C TYR A 951 3.81 18.83 -33.48
N PRO A 952 4.78 17.97 -33.85
CA PRO A 952 5.05 17.62 -35.25
C PRO A 952 3.87 16.96 -35.97
N ASP A 953 2.95 16.30 -35.26
CA ASP A 953 1.72 15.74 -35.86
C ASP A 953 0.72 16.81 -36.32
N SER A 954 0.56 17.90 -35.57
CA SER A 954 -0.32 19.00 -35.94
C SER A 954 0.35 19.99 -36.89
N TRP A 955 1.66 20.18 -36.78
CA TRP A 955 2.42 21.13 -37.59
C TRP A 955 2.81 20.57 -38.97
N ILE A 956 3.09 19.26 -39.08
CA ILE A 956 3.54 18.61 -40.33
C ILE A 956 2.60 17.45 -40.67
N GLN A 957 1.31 17.76 -40.83
CA GLN A 957 0.23 16.78 -41.01
C GLN A 957 0.44 15.83 -42.19
N LYS A 958 1.08 16.30 -43.27
CA LYS A 958 1.37 15.53 -44.49
C LYS A 958 2.70 14.76 -44.45
N GLY A 959 3.48 14.88 -43.38
CA GLY A 959 4.73 14.13 -43.22
C GLY A 959 4.46 12.71 -42.71
N ASP A 960 5.22 11.74 -43.25
CA ASP A 960 5.32 10.40 -42.69
C ASP A 960 6.05 10.40 -41.33
N SER A 961 6.15 9.23 -40.68
CA SER A 961 6.83 9.10 -39.39
C SER A 961 8.31 9.54 -39.48
N GLU A 962 9.05 9.17 -40.53
CA GLU A 962 10.47 9.51 -40.66
C GLU A 962 10.69 11.02 -40.83
N ALA A 963 9.92 11.68 -41.70
CA ALA A 963 9.97 13.13 -41.89
C ALA A 963 9.65 13.89 -40.60
N LYS A 964 8.69 13.40 -39.81
CA LYS A 964 8.36 13.97 -38.49
C LYS A 964 9.48 13.77 -37.46
N MET A 965 10.12 12.60 -37.43
CA MET A 965 11.27 12.35 -36.55
C MET A 965 12.49 13.21 -36.94
N ASN A 966 12.78 13.31 -38.24
CA ASN A 966 13.86 14.11 -38.79
C ASN A 966 13.60 15.63 -38.66
N PHE A 967 12.34 16.07 -38.60
CA PHE A 967 12.01 17.42 -38.14
C PHE A 967 12.26 17.57 -36.63
N LEU A 968 11.68 16.70 -35.80
CA LEU A 968 11.70 16.83 -34.34
C LEU A 968 13.13 16.82 -33.77
N SER A 969 14.03 16.00 -34.33
CA SER A 969 15.46 16.04 -33.99
C SER A 969 16.06 17.41 -34.32
N ARG A 970 15.99 17.85 -35.59
CA ARG A 970 16.55 19.15 -36.02
C ARG A 970 15.95 20.33 -35.27
N TRP A 971 14.68 20.24 -34.88
CA TRP A 971 13.97 21.22 -34.05
C TRP A 971 14.67 21.34 -32.70
N VAL A 972 14.75 20.25 -31.91
CA VAL A 972 15.39 20.27 -30.58
C VAL A 972 16.88 20.59 -30.68
N ASP A 973 17.61 19.97 -31.61
CA ASP A 973 19.05 20.21 -31.83
C ASP A 973 19.35 21.69 -32.16
N SER A 974 18.50 22.38 -32.94
CA SER A 974 18.72 23.80 -33.30
C SER A 974 18.46 24.75 -32.14
N HIS A 975 17.38 24.54 -31.38
CA HIS A 975 17.06 25.40 -30.22
C HIS A 975 18.12 25.30 -29.13
N ILE A 976 18.59 24.08 -28.86
CA ILE A 976 19.71 23.84 -27.93
C ILE A 976 20.99 24.55 -28.43
N SER A 977 21.28 24.48 -29.74
CA SER A 977 22.44 25.14 -30.34
C SER A 977 22.37 26.67 -30.23
N ASP A 978 21.21 27.29 -30.49
CA ASP A 978 21.04 28.75 -30.35
C ASP A 978 20.96 29.19 -28.88
N GLY A 979 20.37 28.38 -28.00
CA GLY A 979 20.43 28.56 -26.55
C GLY A 979 21.86 28.59 -26.01
N GLU A 980 22.68 27.63 -26.44
CA GLU A 980 24.07 27.51 -26.03
C GLU A 980 24.97 28.57 -26.66
N HIS A 981 24.84 28.86 -27.97
CA HIS A 981 25.81 29.70 -28.67
C HIS A 981 25.40 31.17 -28.81
N LEU A 982 24.09 31.48 -28.90
CA LEU A 982 23.60 32.84 -29.16
C LEU A 982 22.97 33.48 -27.92
N LEU A 983 22.05 32.77 -27.25
CA LEU A 983 21.27 33.31 -26.12
C LEU A 983 22.03 33.24 -24.79
N LYS A 984 22.92 32.26 -24.64
CA LYS A 984 23.63 31.92 -23.38
C LYS A 984 22.67 31.69 -22.19
N LYS A 985 21.55 31.02 -22.47
CA LYS A 985 20.48 30.71 -21.51
C LYS A 985 20.04 29.25 -21.61
N PRO A 986 19.46 28.65 -20.55
CA PRO A 986 18.89 27.31 -20.63
C PRO A 986 17.73 27.25 -21.62
N VAL A 987 17.54 26.10 -22.26
CA VAL A 987 16.43 25.80 -23.16
C VAL A 987 15.58 24.69 -22.55
N LEU A 988 14.29 24.95 -22.40
CA LEU A 988 13.32 24.02 -21.84
C LEU A 988 12.24 23.72 -22.86
N ILE A 989 12.07 22.44 -23.23
CA ILE A 989 10.94 22.02 -24.07
C ILE A 989 9.68 22.00 -23.17
N THR A 990 8.98 23.12 -23.08
CA THR A 990 7.86 23.33 -22.14
C THR A 990 6.59 22.59 -22.52
N GLU A 991 6.44 22.20 -23.78
CA GLU A 991 5.36 21.32 -24.26
C GLU A 991 5.84 20.42 -25.41
N PHE A 992 5.47 19.14 -25.40
CA PHE A 992 5.53 18.29 -26.60
C PHE A 992 4.61 17.09 -26.49
N GLY A 993 4.07 16.61 -27.62
CA GLY A 993 3.11 15.51 -27.65
C GLY A 993 3.01 14.79 -29.00
N SER A 994 2.42 13.59 -28.96
CA SER A 994 2.09 12.75 -30.13
C SER A 994 0.57 12.60 -30.23
N SER A 995 0.01 12.75 -31.42
CA SER A 995 -1.46 12.77 -31.58
C SER A 995 -2.06 11.36 -31.60
N LEU A 996 -2.97 11.09 -30.67
CA LEU A 996 -3.78 9.87 -30.59
C LEU A 996 -4.76 9.70 -31.75
N ARG A 997 -5.05 10.78 -32.51
CA ARG A 997 -5.96 10.74 -33.67
C ARG A 997 -5.31 10.24 -34.96
N MET A 998 -3.98 10.09 -34.97
CA MET A 998 -3.28 9.42 -36.07
C MET A 998 -3.39 7.91 -35.89
N ASN A 999 -3.63 7.14 -36.97
CA ASN A 999 -3.54 5.67 -36.96
C ASN A 999 -2.08 5.21 -36.82
N LYS A 1000 -1.49 5.46 -35.64
CA LYS A 1000 -0.11 5.17 -35.26
C LYS A 1000 -0.02 3.90 -34.44
N THR A 1001 1.08 3.19 -34.60
CA THR A 1001 1.45 2.11 -33.68
C THR A 1001 1.80 2.68 -32.29
N PRO A 1002 1.73 1.88 -31.21
CA PRO A 1002 2.37 2.22 -29.94
C PRO A 1002 3.84 2.64 -30.11
N GLU A 1003 4.54 1.97 -31.02
CA GLU A 1003 5.96 2.15 -31.33
C GLU A 1003 6.25 3.54 -31.94
N ASP A 1004 5.43 4.03 -32.90
CA ASP A 1004 5.53 5.38 -33.46
C ASP A 1004 5.43 6.47 -32.36
N THR A 1005 4.53 6.26 -31.39
CA THR A 1005 4.29 7.20 -30.29
C THR A 1005 5.47 7.20 -29.32
N ASN A 1006 5.97 6.01 -28.98
CA ASN A 1006 7.13 5.84 -28.13
C ASN A 1006 8.40 6.44 -28.76
N LEU A 1007 8.58 6.28 -30.08
CA LEU A 1007 9.71 6.83 -30.84
C LEU A 1007 9.72 8.37 -30.83
N LEU A 1008 8.55 9.00 -31.03
CA LEU A 1008 8.39 10.46 -30.98
C LEU A 1008 8.82 11.03 -29.63
N LEU A 1009 8.29 10.48 -28.54
CA LEU A 1009 8.65 10.91 -27.18
C LEU A 1009 10.14 10.65 -26.89
N LYS A 1010 10.64 9.47 -27.27
CA LYS A 1010 12.04 9.07 -27.05
C LYS A 1010 13.02 10.05 -27.69
N THR A 1011 12.78 10.54 -28.90
CA THR A 1011 13.74 11.44 -29.57
C THR A 1011 13.90 12.80 -28.88
N VAL A 1012 12.83 13.41 -28.33
CA VAL A 1012 12.97 14.66 -27.55
C VAL A 1012 13.87 14.41 -26.34
N TYR A 1013 13.60 13.33 -25.61
CA TYR A 1013 14.34 12.98 -24.40
C TYR A 1013 15.77 12.51 -24.68
N ASP A 1014 16.03 11.77 -25.77
CA ASP A 1014 17.38 11.42 -26.22
C ASP A 1014 18.22 12.68 -26.48
N ARG A 1015 17.65 13.69 -27.17
CA ARG A 1015 18.37 14.93 -27.49
C ARG A 1015 18.64 15.79 -26.26
N VAL A 1016 17.67 15.93 -25.37
CA VAL A 1016 17.89 16.62 -24.08
C VAL A 1016 18.92 15.89 -23.22
N TYR A 1017 18.89 14.55 -23.18
CA TYR A 1017 19.88 13.74 -22.45
C TYR A 1017 21.30 13.86 -23.02
N GLU A 1018 21.47 13.79 -24.35
CA GLU A 1018 22.79 13.98 -24.97
C GLU A 1018 23.31 15.42 -24.84
N SER A 1019 22.42 16.42 -24.83
CA SER A 1019 22.79 17.82 -24.55
C SER A 1019 23.27 17.99 -23.12
N ALA A 1020 22.50 17.51 -22.14
CA ALA A 1020 22.85 17.50 -20.74
C ALA A 1020 24.18 16.74 -20.48
N LYS A 1021 24.44 15.62 -21.18
CA LYS A 1021 25.69 14.83 -21.04
C LYS A 1021 26.94 15.63 -21.36
N LYS A 1022 26.85 16.56 -22.33
CA LYS A 1022 27.94 17.45 -22.71
C LYS A 1022 27.96 18.74 -21.88
N ARG A 1023 26.91 19.01 -21.10
CA ARG A 1023 26.61 20.28 -20.44
C ARG A 1023 26.48 21.43 -21.46
N GLU A 1024 25.61 21.18 -22.45
CA GLU A 1024 25.02 22.18 -23.36
C GLU A 1024 23.68 22.72 -22.78
N ALA A 1025 23.06 23.69 -23.44
CA ALA A 1025 21.84 24.38 -22.97
C ALA A 1025 20.54 23.54 -22.91
N GLY A 1026 20.52 22.27 -23.32
CA GLY A 1026 19.33 21.41 -23.26
C GLY A 1026 18.99 21.02 -21.83
N ALA A 1027 18.20 21.86 -21.14
CA ALA A 1027 18.02 21.82 -19.70
C ALA A 1027 16.81 20.99 -19.24
N GLY A 1028 15.92 20.57 -20.15
CA GLY A 1028 14.81 19.68 -19.80
C GLY A 1028 13.70 19.55 -20.84
N ALA A 1029 12.68 18.75 -20.50
CA ALA A 1029 11.45 18.61 -21.30
C ALA A 1029 10.22 18.27 -20.45
N LEU A 1030 9.05 18.78 -20.86
CA LEU A 1030 7.74 18.59 -20.24
C LEU A 1030 6.73 18.01 -21.26
N ILE A 1031 6.24 16.80 -21.02
CA ILE A 1031 5.20 16.20 -21.89
C ILE A 1031 3.87 16.96 -21.78
N TRP A 1032 3.16 17.08 -22.91
CA TRP A 1032 1.77 17.49 -22.97
C TRP A 1032 0.89 16.30 -23.35
N GLN A 1033 -0.10 15.89 -22.55
CA GLN A 1033 -0.32 16.23 -21.13
C GLN A 1033 -0.57 14.94 -20.34
N LEU A 1034 -0.27 14.93 -19.04
CA LEU A 1034 -0.45 13.74 -18.20
C LEU A 1034 -1.74 13.87 -17.39
N LEU A 1035 -2.58 12.83 -17.45
CA LEU A 1035 -3.89 12.78 -16.81
C LEU A 1035 -3.99 11.70 -15.73
N VAL A 1036 -4.99 11.86 -14.86
CA VAL A 1036 -5.43 10.85 -13.90
C VAL A 1036 -6.92 10.58 -14.11
N GLU A 1037 -7.30 9.30 -14.10
CA GLU A 1037 -8.69 8.81 -14.01
C GLU A 1037 -9.62 9.78 -13.24
N GLY A 1038 -10.69 10.23 -13.91
CA GLY A 1038 -11.66 11.19 -13.39
C GLY A 1038 -11.35 12.66 -13.69
N VAL A 1039 -10.47 12.96 -14.65
CA VAL A 1039 -10.28 14.32 -15.22
C VAL A 1039 -10.31 14.30 -16.75
N ASP A 1040 -10.99 13.29 -17.30
CA ASP A 1040 -11.08 12.94 -18.70
C ASP A 1040 -11.79 14.02 -19.54
N GLU A 1041 -12.60 14.87 -18.90
CA GLU A 1041 -13.20 16.08 -19.48
C GLU A 1041 -12.17 17.16 -19.86
N TYR A 1042 -10.93 17.07 -19.37
CA TYR A 1042 -9.81 17.94 -19.76
C TYR A 1042 -8.91 17.31 -20.84
N ALA A 1043 -9.23 16.10 -21.30
CA ALA A 1043 -8.44 15.40 -22.30
C ALA A 1043 -8.55 16.02 -23.70
N ASP A 1044 -7.45 15.94 -24.43
CA ASP A 1044 -7.31 16.36 -25.81
C ASP A 1044 -6.66 15.25 -26.66
N GLN A 1045 -6.41 15.54 -27.92
CA GLN A 1045 -5.81 14.57 -28.85
C GLN A 1045 -4.34 14.21 -28.54
N PHE A 1046 -3.69 14.87 -27.59
CA PHE A 1046 -2.29 14.64 -27.20
C PHE A 1046 -2.16 14.01 -25.80
N SER A 1047 -3.27 13.87 -25.08
CA SER A 1047 -3.31 13.48 -23.68
C SER A 1047 -2.86 12.03 -23.44
N LEU A 1048 -2.02 11.84 -22.43
CA LEU A 1048 -1.50 10.55 -21.97
C LEU A 1048 -2.18 10.15 -20.65
N ASP A 1049 -3.05 9.16 -20.72
CA ASP A 1049 -3.64 8.51 -19.55
C ASP A 1049 -2.65 7.49 -18.93
N HIS A 1050 -2.55 7.51 -17.60
CA HIS A 1050 -1.74 6.58 -16.79
C HIS A 1050 -2.27 5.13 -16.75
N ASN A 1051 -3.55 4.91 -17.06
CA ASN A 1051 -4.11 3.56 -17.23
C ASN A 1051 -3.86 2.99 -18.64
N ASN A 1052 -3.58 3.83 -19.64
CA ASN A 1052 -3.15 3.40 -20.96
C ASN A 1052 -1.82 2.63 -20.86
N LYS A 1053 -1.88 1.33 -21.20
CA LYS A 1053 -0.76 0.39 -21.11
C LYS A 1053 0.52 0.92 -21.76
N LYS A 1054 0.37 1.69 -22.86
CA LYS A 1054 1.45 2.40 -23.56
C LYS A 1054 2.35 3.16 -22.58
N VAL A 1055 1.81 4.00 -21.71
CA VAL A 1055 2.56 4.87 -20.78
C VAL A 1055 3.32 4.09 -19.68
N ARG A 1056 2.97 2.82 -19.44
CA ARG A 1056 3.69 1.95 -18.50
C ARG A 1056 4.82 1.17 -19.16
N ASP A 1057 4.64 0.79 -20.43
CA ASP A 1057 5.63 0.07 -21.22
C ASP A 1057 6.66 1.02 -21.87
N THR A 1058 6.30 2.29 -22.14
CA THR A 1058 7.32 3.32 -22.41
C THR A 1058 8.09 3.61 -21.11
N LYS A 1059 9.32 3.10 -21.02
CA LYS A 1059 10.32 3.54 -20.03
C LYS A 1059 10.79 4.98 -20.32
N VAL A 1060 9.87 5.94 -20.21
CA VAL A 1060 10.18 7.38 -20.04
C VAL A 1060 10.48 7.66 -18.56
N THR A 1061 11.17 6.72 -17.90
CA THR A 1061 11.98 7.08 -16.74
C THR A 1061 13.29 7.56 -17.31
N LEU A 1062 13.39 8.88 -17.50
CA LEU A 1062 14.65 9.49 -17.92
C LEU A 1062 15.66 9.34 -16.77
N GLU A 1063 16.49 8.30 -16.84
CA GLU A 1063 17.69 8.18 -16.01
C GLU A 1063 18.74 9.21 -16.49
N ILE A 1064 18.46 10.50 -16.26
CA ILE A 1064 19.45 11.58 -16.31
C ILE A 1064 20.44 11.35 -15.15
N HIS A 1065 21.32 10.36 -15.31
CA HIS A 1065 22.45 10.09 -14.42
C HIS A 1065 23.62 11.05 -14.73
N ILE A 1066 23.31 12.34 -14.75
CA ILE A 1066 24.22 13.42 -15.17
C ILE A 1066 24.53 14.27 -13.95
N ARG A 1067 25.46 13.77 -13.14
CA ARG A 1067 25.89 14.31 -11.82
C ARG A 1067 24.74 14.34 -10.80
N ASN A 1068 24.63 13.37 -9.88
CA ASN A 1068 25.62 13.04 -8.84
C ASN A 1068 26.50 11.81 -9.14
N GLY A 1069 27.55 12.03 -9.94
CA GLY A 1069 28.47 11.01 -10.44
C GLY A 1069 29.60 10.67 -9.48
N GLU A 1070 29.35 10.65 -8.17
CA GLU A 1070 30.38 10.31 -7.18
C GLU A 1070 29.85 9.56 -5.95
N VAL A 1071 28.86 8.67 -6.11
CA VAL A 1071 28.38 7.78 -5.01
C VAL A 1071 28.49 6.28 -5.36
N THR A 1072 28.70 5.91 -6.62
CA THR A 1072 28.87 4.50 -7.03
C THR A 1072 30.28 3.96 -6.76
N HIS A 1073 31.34 4.73 -7.07
CA HIS A 1073 32.70 4.38 -6.64
C HIS A 1073 32.95 4.68 -5.16
N LEU A 1074 32.37 5.76 -4.62
CA LEU A 1074 32.48 6.08 -3.20
C LEU A 1074 31.75 5.08 -2.29
N ARG A 1075 30.82 4.24 -2.74
CA ARG A 1075 30.30 3.14 -1.89
C ARG A 1075 31.31 2.03 -1.64
N HIS A 1076 32.14 1.66 -2.62
CA HIS A 1076 33.25 0.73 -2.38
C HIS A 1076 34.38 1.39 -1.61
N ALA A 1077 34.78 2.61 -1.99
CA ALA A 1077 35.84 3.34 -1.29
C ALA A 1077 35.45 3.71 0.15
N ALA A 1078 34.21 4.13 0.43
CA ALA A 1078 33.74 4.38 1.79
C ALA A 1078 33.54 3.11 2.60
N THR A 1079 33.27 1.94 1.99
CA THR A 1079 33.26 0.66 2.73
C THR A 1079 34.68 0.25 3.13
N LEU A 1080 35.69 0.50 2.29
CA LEU A 1080 37.10 0.35 2.65
C LEU A 1080 37.56 1.39 3.68
N ALA A 1081 37.15 2.65 3.52
CA ALA A 1081 37.51 3.75 4.40
C ALA A 1081 36.80 3.67 5.75
N PHE A 1082 35.56 3.16 5.85
CA PHE A 1082 34.95 2.82 7.13
C PHE A 1082 35.70 1.66 7.81
N ARG A 1083 36.14 0.63 7.07
CA ARG A 1083 36.96 -0.45 7.63
C ARG A 1083 38.31 0.07 8.16
N HIS A 1084 38.97 0.97 7.44
CA HIS A 1084 40.19 1.64 7.93
C HIS A 1084 39.91 2.58 9.10
N ALA A 1085 38.88 3.43 9.03
CA ALA A 1085 38.53 4.36 10.10
C ALA A 1085 38.10 3.63 11.39
N PHE A 1086 37.43 2.48 11.31
CA PHE A 1086 37.14 1.66 12.49
C PHE A 1086 38.40 1.06 13.12
N LEU A 1087 39.41 0.73 12.32
CA LEU A 1087 40.73 0.32 12.83
C LEU A 1087 41.46 1.52 13.45
N THR A 1088 41.51 2.67 12.79
CA THR A 1088 42.18 3.87 13.31
C THR A 1088 41.51 4.41 14.58
N ILE A 1089 40.18 4.44 14.66
CA ILE A 1089 39.44 4.85 15.87
C ILE A 1089 39.67 3.85 17.01
N ARG A 1090 39.74 2.53 16.71
CA ARG A 1090 40.07 1.51 17.71
C ARG A 1090 41.50 1.67 18.23
N GLU A 1091 42.48 1.93 17.37
CA GLU A 1091 43.87 2.20 17.78
C GLU A 1091 44.01 3.53 18.53
N PHE A 1092 43.25 4.57 18.15
CA PHE A 1092 43.20 5.86 18.86
C PHE A 1092 42.62 5.70 20.29
N TRP A 1093 41.58 4.89 20.46
CA TRP A 1093 41.05 4.53 21.78
C TRP A 1093 41.99 3.65 22.60
N ILE A 1094 42.73 2.73 21.96
CA ILE A 1094 43.77 1.94 22.64
C ILE A 1094 44.92 2.86 23.10
N ALA A 1095 45.35 3.81 22.27
CA ALA A 1095 46.38 4.79 22.62
C ALA A 1095 45.94 5.72 23.77
N ILE A 1096 44.71 6.24 23.73
CA ILE A 1096 44.15 7.05 24.83
C ILE A 1096 44.05 6.23 26.11
N SER A 1097 43.54 5.00 26.05
CA SER A 1097 43.44 4.10 27.21
C SER A 1097 44.80 3.80 27.83
N ALA A 1098 45.82 3.52 27.00
CA ALA A 1098 47.19 3.33 27.46
C ALA A 1098 47.78 4.60 28.11
N THR A 1099 47.52 5.78 27.52
CA THR A 1099 48.01 7.07 28.05
C THR A 1099 47.35 7.45 29.38
N VAL A 1100 46.04 7.22 29.52
CA VAL A 1100 45.29 7.43 30.78
C VAL A 1100 45.74 6.44 31.86
N THR A 1101 46.03 5.19 31.47
CA THR A 1101 46.58 4.18 32.40
C THR A 1101 47.99 4.57 32.88
N ALA A 1102 48.83 5.13 32.01
CA ALA A 1102 50.16 5.62 32.37
C ALA A 1102 50.13 6.87 33.26
N LEU A 1103 49.22 7.82 33.00
CA LEU A 1103 49.07 9.04 33.80
C LEU A 1103 48.58 8.76 35.23
N ASN A 1104 47.75 7.73 35.42
CA ASN A 1104 47.32 7.30 36.76
C ASN A 1104 48.39 6.55 37.56
N ALA A 1105 49.57 6.28 36.98
CA ALA A 1105 50.66 5.53 37.63
C ALA A 1105 51.78 6.40 38.25
N VAL A 1106 51.68 7.74 38.16
CA VAL A 1106 52.72 8.67 38.64
C VAL A 1106 52.20 9.51 39.81
N GLY A 1107 52.73 9.23 41.01
CA GLY A 1107 52.44 10.01 42.22
C GLY A 1107 53.01 11.44 42.21
N PRO A 1108 52.54 12.33 43.09
CA PRO A 1108 52.89 13.75 43.04
C PRO A 1108 54.32 14.03 43.54
N GLY A 1109 55.25 14.26 42.60
CA GLY A 1109 56.52 14.94 42.91
C GLY A 1109 57.76 14.44 42.14
N ALA A 1110 58.00 14.98 40.94
CA ALA A 1110 59.30 14.93 40.28
C ALA A 1110 59.47 16.12 39.31
N ALA A 1111 60.69 16.65 39.17
CA ALA A 1111 61.06 17.68 38.19
C ALA A 1111 61.94 17.09 37.07
N PRO A 1112 62.01 17.69 35.87
CA PRO A 1112 62.48 16.99 34.66
C PRO A 1112 63.95 17.28 34.24
N PRO A 1113 64.63 16.28 33.66
CA PRO A 1113 65.63 16.44 32.59
C PRO A 1113 65.00 16.07 31.22
N GLN A 1114 65.29 16.69 30.05
CA GLN A 1114 66.53 17.17 29.40
C GLN A 1114 67.43 16.10 28.75
N ALA A 1115 68.16 16.52 27.69
CA ALA A 1115 68.99 15.76 26.75
C ALA A 1115 68.20 14.93 25.70
N LEU A 1116 68.17 15.31 24.41
CA LEU A 1116 69.18 15.08 23.33
C LEU A 1116 69.12 13.63 22.79
N GLY A 1117 69.19 13.31 21.49
CA GLY A 1117 69.99 13.88 20.38
C GLY A 1117 71.03 12.82 19.94
N HIS A 1118 71.50 12.67 18.70
CA HIS A 1118 71.30 13.46 17.47
C HIS A 1118 71.78 12.64 16.24
N ALA A 1119 71.02 12.58 15.13
CA ALA A 1119 71.45 12.18 13.77
C ALA A 1119 70.29 12.51 12.78
N ALA A 1120 70.38 13.30 11.71
CA ALA A 1120 71.46 13.66 10.77
C ALA A 1120 71.85 12.49 9.81
N GLU A 1121 71.89 12.63 8.48
CA GLU A 1121 71.95 13.83 7.61
C GLU A 1121 71.13 13.79 6.29
N HIS A 1122 70.78 15.00 5.83
CA HIS A 1122 70.53 15.52 4.47
C HIS A 1122 70.51 14.62 3.20
N ARG A 1123 69.48 14.83 2.36
CA ARG A 1123 69.50 15.73 1.15
C ARG A 1123 68.06 15.94 0.62
N ASN A 1124 67.54 17.18 0.61
CA ASN A 1124 67.42 18.11 -0.55
C ASN A 1124 66.56 17.61 -1.73
N THR A 1125 65.66 18.36 -2.39
CA THR A 1125 65.00 19.70 -2.29
C THR A 1125 63.99 19.75 -3.46
N ARG A 1126 62.85 20.47 -3.55
CA ARG A 1126 62.06 21.50 -2.82
C ARG A 1126 60.57 21.27 -3.26
N GLY A 1127 59.51 21.92 -2.76
CA GLY A 1127 59.33 22.92 -1.69
C GLY A 1127 58.01 23.68 -1.87
N ALA A 1128 57.21 23.84 -0.80
CA ALA A 1128 55.92 24.55 -0.81
C ALA A 1128 55.73 25.33 0.51
N THR A 1129 54.86 26.35 0.52
CA THR A 1129 54.65 27.23 1.69
C THR A 1129 53.17 27.55 1.94
N THR A 1130 52.62 26.95 3.00
CA THR A 1130 51.49 27.49 3.78
C THR A 1130 51.97 28.74 4.54
N PRO A 1131 51.08 29.70 4.94
CA PRO A 1131 50.29 29.50 6.17
C PRO A 1131 48.93 30.22 6.26
N HIS A 1132 47.94 29.63 6.96
CA HIS A 1132 47.00 30.45 7.77
C HIS A 1132 46.13 29.71 8.81
N LEU A 1133 45.97 28.39 8.74
CA LEU A 1133 45.01 27.59 9.54
C LEU A 1133 45.34 27.40 11.05
N LEU A 1134 46.25 28.20 11.63
CA LEU A 1134 46.81 27.98 12.98
C LEU A 1134 46.41 29.04 14.02
N LYS A 1135 45.31 29.78 13.79
CA LYS A 1135 44.78 30.78 14.76
C LYS A 1135 43.48 30.41 15.47
N ASN A 1136 42.67 29.49 14.94
CA ASN A 1136 41.34 29.19 15.51
C ASN A 1136 41.33 28.05 16.55
N ALA A 1137 42.42 27.28 16.66
CA ALA A 1137 42.51 26.11 17.55
C ALA A 1137 42.64 26.45 19.06
N VAL A 1138 42.73 27.73 19.44
CA VAL A 1138 42.99 28.17 20.83
C VAL A 1138 41.77 28.85 21.48
N PHE A 1139 40.71 29.15 20.72
CA PHE A 1139 39.47 29.74 21.25
C PHE A 1139 38.31 28.75 21.45
N ALA A 1140 38.42 27.53 20.93
CA ALA A 1140 37.35 26.51 20.97
C ALA A 1140 37.41 25.60 22.22
N SER A 1141 37.62 26.18 23.41
CA SER A 1141 37.74 25.41 24.67
C SER A 1141 37.05 26.08 25.87
N ALA A 1142 36.07 26.95 25.62
CA ALA A 1142 35.39 27.73 26.66
C ALA A 1142 33.85 27.75 26.50
N THR A 1143 33.26 26.78 25.78
CA THR A 1143 31.79 26.74 25.53
C THR A 1143 31.25 25.31 25.41
N ILE A 1144 31.73 24.39 26.25
CA ILE A 1144 31.04 23.13 26.58
C ILE A 1144 31.17 22.90 28.10
N ILE A 1145 30.36 23.66 28.85
CA ILE A 1145 29.85 23.36 30.20
C ILE A 1145 28.38 23.78 30.17
#